data_AF-A0A842VAG7-F1
#
_entry.id   AF-A0A842VAG7-F1
#
_cell.length_a   1.000
_cell.length_b   1.000
_cell.length_c   1.000
_cell.angle_alpha   90.00
_cell.angle_beta   90.00
_cell.angle_gamma   90.00
#
_symmetry.space_group_name_H-M   'P 1'
#
loop_
_entity.id
_entity.type
_entity.pdbx_description
1 polymer ?
#
loop_
_entity_poly.entity_id
_entity_poly.type
_entity_poly.pdbx_seq_one_letter_code
_entity_poly.pdbx_strand_id
1 'polypeptide(L)'
;MKRFVSCLILLVGFNSLTLASYFDTGWMEFKQPDGTSFIGRLHGDEYKYQYITKELYPFVKNYSNDYYYYAKDATNRRYLFSDQKVGIDEPVGIPKNLFILTDLEPPPPESKQKKDFLQKTTAITYTIKIVLVQFTDISGGSSYIPPYNSFTISDFEDMFSSSTYCTDDYGARSPDNENVYGSISTYFETMSDGNVTVSGIVKNSAPGGILNWLTLPNTKGYYDTYGGFFSDAEAAATSAGIDYSTNATTKVAWIYAGNFYTGNLNPRRSGDRYMIFEKWGGRGSYNSEATPGHDITFAHIGVHCHELGHTLFGFSDLYNYSYKIIGWCLMGDGCDNGGDAKGECPAPINPNYRVDEGWINTISPSIPNTGLDFYYSERNPTVYMVSSGTDKYYVENRRFEDYSSFLPGNGSGSGGMLVWHVQYGLHDLIEADGSGWGDGGTEDYGDIYPGSTINRNLNDFTTPADCKQWSGNNSNVILHDISDPAPTMTAVFGDKWFGDIPLDLTWEDNIEFGGDVTVPTGIVLSIDPGVAANLNSCSLKSTGGTINRDYSSTFTPDIRLVNGSMLKGQYSTYQEAFADAQSTDEVHICSDITWAITISLPCDVIVANNATLTIVDQTLVNLNGNAVKSTNGGTINKDGIAVFNPDYRLVDGSTIKGQYSSCEDAFTDAATTDELQIYEYESWNSAMAIPCDVRIPAGYSLTVAQNIQLSFTPNTRLTINGSIQAIGADGNRIVFTRSGSSGKWDGIFIHNASGADSDFDYITVEHSYYGIYLSNTISMITIEHANLRENTYGFTSEYSSPFL
;
A
#
# COMPACT_ATOMS: atom_id res chain seq x y z
N MET A 1 39.00 27.01 48.66
CA MET A 1 40.30 27.63 48.31
C MET A 1 41.19 26.52 47.74
N LYS A 2 41.63 26.60 46.47
CA LYS A 2 42.63 25.73 45.77
C LYS A 2 42.32 24.20 45.77
N ARG A 3 41.91 23.57 44.65
CA ARG A 3 42.63 23.21 43.39
C ARG A 3 43.21 21.78 43.41
N PHE A 4 42.63 20.93 42.55
CA PHE A 4 43.26 20.11 41.48
C PHE A 4 44.55 19.31 41.72
N VAL A 5 44.52 18.02 41.33
CA VAL A 5 45.40 17.28 40.36
C VAL A 5 45.35 15.77 40.70
N SER A 6 45.23 14.78 39.79
CA SER A 6 44.68 14.65 38.42
C SER A 6 44.49 13.14 38.12
N CYS A 7 43.74 12.77 37.05
CA CYS A 7 43.66 11.38 36.55
C CYS A 7 44.70 11.07 35.45
N LEU A 8 45.15 9.81 35.38
CA LEU A 8 45.62 9.10 34.16
C LEU A 8 45.67 7.60 34.51
N ILE A 9 44.68 6.76 34.17
CA ILE A 9 44.41 6.11 32.87
C ILE A 9 45.58 5.26 32.34
N LEU A 10 45.42 3.94 32.46
CA LEU A 10 45.84 2.95 31.45
C LEU A 10 44.87 1.75 31.58
N LEU A 11 43.77 1.77 30.81
CA LEU A 11 43.60 1.00 29.58
C LEU A 11 43.66 -0.53 29.80
N VAL A 12 42.50 -1.13 30.06
CA VAL A 12 42.18 -2.50 29.65
C VAL A 12 40.97 -2.39 28.73
N GLY A 13 41.15 -2.69 27.45
CA GLY A 13 40.06 -2.70 26.49
C GLY A 13 39.30 -4.02 26.57
N PHE A 14 37.99 -3.93 26.82
CA PHE A 14 37.04 -4.97 26.45
C PHE A 14 35.84 -4.29 25.79
N ASN A 15 35.64 -4.59 24.50
CA ASN A 15 34.35 -4.37 23.87
C ASN A 15 33.43 -5.48 24.38
N SER A 16 32.35 -5.11 25.07
CA SER A 16 31.25 -6.01 25.36
C SER A 16 29.95 -5.27 25.03
N LEU A 17 29.48 -5.46 23.79
CA LEU A 17 28.10 -5.17 23.44
C LEU A 17 27.22 -6.12 24.26
N THR A 18 26.41 -5.54 25.14
CA THR A 18 25.33 -6.20 25.85
C THR A 18 24.07 -6.16 24.98
N LEU A 19 23.13 -7.10 25.18
CA LEU A 19 21.74 -6.98 24.74
C LEU A 19 20.79 -7.24 25.92
N ALA A 20 19.54 -6.79 25.82
CA ALA A 20 18.59 -6.59 26.92
C ALA A 20 17.28 -7.36 26.76
N SER A 21 16.68 -7.69 27.91
CA SER A 21 15.34 -8.24 28.09
C SER A 21 14.28 -7.14 28.27
N TYR A 22 13.14 -7.26 27.60
CA TYR A 22 11.99 -6.40 27.87
C TYR A 22 11.17 -6.95 29.04
N PHE A 23 10.67 -6.07 29.89
CA PHE A 23 9.70 -6.36 30.94
C PHE A 23 8.47 -5.46 30.80
N ASP A 24 7.31 -5.99 31.19
CA ASP A 24 6.09 -5.20 31.43
C ASP A 24 5.25 -5.87 32.53
N THR A 25 4.77 -5.09 33.49
CA THR A 25 3.86 -5.57 34.55
C THR A 25 2.38 -5.51 34.17
N GLY A 26 2.06 -4.87 33.04
CA GLY A 26 0.73 -4.34 32.77
C GLY A 26 0.33 -3.26 33.79
N TRP A 27 -0.94 -2.83 33.71
CA TRP A 27 -1.51 -1.89 34.68
C TRP A 27 -1.95 -2.62 35.95
N MET A 28 -1.20 -2.45 37.05
CA MET A 28 -1.46 -3.11 38.33
C MET A 28 -1.66 -2.08 39.48
N GLU A 29 -2.33 -2.52 40.55
CA GLU A 29 -2.55 -1.69 41.75
C GLU A 29 -1.31 -1.68 42.66
N PHE A 30 -0.84 -0.48 42.99
CA PHE A 30 0.20 -0.22 43.98
C PHE A 30 -0.41 0.41 45.23
N LYS A 31 0.11 0.02 46.40
CA LYS A 31 -0.41 0.46 47.70
C LYS A 31 0.65 1.22 48.50
N GLN A 32 0.28 2.41 48.95
CA GLN A 32 1.04 3.24 49.87
C GLN A 32 0.96 2.70 51.31
N PRO A 33 1.96 2.96 52.18
CA PRO A 33 1.95 2.55 53.58
C PRO A 33 0.77 3.07 54.42
N ASP A 34 0.09 4.15 54.02
CA ASP A 34 -1.12 4.66 54.68
C ASP A 34 -2.42 3.98 54.21
N GLY A 35 -2.33 3.06 53.24
CA GLY A 35 -3.45 2.32 52.65
C GLY A 35 -3.99 2.92 51.34
N THR A 36 -3.56 4.12 50.96
CA THR A 36 -3.92 4.75 49.67
C THR A 36 -3.42 3.88 48.52
N SER A 37 -4.21 3.74 47.45
CA SER A 37 -3.87 2.87 46.31
C SER A 37 -3.90 3.66 45.00
N PHE A 38 -3.01 3.32 44.06
CA PHE A 38 -2.91 3.95 42.74
C PHE A 38 -2.58 2.90 41.68
N ILE A 39 -2.87 3.17 40.41
CA ILE A 39 -2.57 2.24 39.31
C ILE A 39 -1.26 2.67 38.63
N GLY A 40 -0.35 1.71 38.44
CA GLY A 40 0.92 1.91 37.78
C GLY A 40 1.28 0.76 36.85
N ARG A 41 2.23 1.02 35.93
CA ARG A 41 2.85 0.06 35.02
C ARG A 41 4.36 0.24 35.08
N LEU A 42 5.12 -0.86 35.12
CA LEU A 42 6.58 -0.85 35.01
C LEU A 42 6.92 -1.55 33.72
N HIS A 43 7.61 -0.87 32.80
CA HIS A 43 7.93 -1.45 31.49
C HIS A 43 9.20 -0.89 30.85
N GLY A 44 9.77 -1.62 29.90
CA GLY A 44 11.01 -1.29 29.18
C GLY A 44 12.07 -2.38 29.30
N ASP A 45 13.34 -2.05 29.03
CA ASP A 45 14.45 -3.01 29.00
C ASP A 45 15.69 -2.54 29.83
N GLU A 46 16.79 -3.31 29.85
CA GLU A 46 18.05 -2.89 30.51
C GLU A 46 18.68 -1.60 29.93
N TYR A 47 18.22 -1.06 28.81
CA TYR A 47 18.72 0.20 28.23
C TYR A 47 17.79 1.38 28.45
N LYS A 48 16.48 1.15 28.46
CA LYS A 48 15.44 2.17 28.56
C LYS A 48 14.20 1.60 29.23
N TYR A 49 13.92 2.05 30.46
CA TYR A 49 12.73 1.64 31.19
C TYR A 49 12.04 2.77 31.94
N GLN A 50 10.81 2.51 32.36
CA GLN A 50 9.92 3.49 32.96
C GLN A 50 8.93 2.84 33.93
N TYR A 51 8.65 3.54 35.03
CA TYR A 51 7.57 3.20 35.96
C TYR A 51 6.57 4.36 35.94
N ILE A 52 5.31 4.13 35.54
CA ILE A 52 4.38 5.20 35.14
C ILE A 52 2.94 4.97 35.63
N THR A 53 2.21 6.04 35.96
CA THR A 53 0.76 6.00 36.27
C THR A 53 -0.09 6.12 35.00
N LYS A 54 -1.40 5.86 35.07
CA LYS A 54 -2.32 6.02 33.92
C LYS A 54 -2.35 7.45 33.37
N GLU A 55 -2.07 8.43 34.21
CA GLU A 55 -2.00 9.86 33.87
C GLU A 55 -0.63 10.24 33.28
N LEU A 56 0.24 9.27 33.02
CA LEU A 56 1.57 9.39 32.43
C LEU A 56 2.65 10.02 33.34
N TYR A 57 2.45 10.01 34.66
CA TYR A 57 3.46 10.50 35.60
C TYR A 57 4.42 9.37 36.04
N PRO A 58 5.75 9.60 36.00
CA PRO A 58 6.73 8.62 36.43
C PRO A 58 6.75 8.49 37.96
N PHE A 59 7.00 7.29 38.49
CA PHE A 59 7.07 7.05 39.94
C PHE A 59 8.23 6.16 40.38
N VAL A 60 8.56 6.20 41.67
CA VAL A 60 9.64 5.39 42.27
C VAL A 60 9.39 5.12 43.75
N LYS A 61 9.72 3.90 44.21
CA LYS A 61 9.61 3.53 45.63
C LYS A 61 10.81 4.02 46.43
N ASN A 62 10.55 4.68 47.55
CA ASN A 62 11.58 5.01 48.52
C ASN A 62 11.67 3.92 49.61
N TYR A 63 12.65 3.03 49.49
CA TYR A 63 12.85 1.92 50.44
C TYR A 63 13.23 2.33 51.87
N SER A 64 13.49 3.62 52.16
CA SER A 64 13.73 4.10 53.53
C SER A 64 12.46 4.40 54.34
N ASN A 65 11.31 4.54 53.66
CA ASN A 65 10.02 4.80 54.31
C ASN A 65 8.83 4.08 53.66
N ASP A 66 9.10 3.19 52.69
CA ASP A 66 8.15 2.39 51.90
C ASP A 66 7.13 3.16 51.03
N TYR A 67 7.16 4.50 51.00
CA TYR A 67 6.27 5.29 50.14
C TYR A 67 6.73 5.35 48.68
N TYR A 68 5.77 5.41 47.76
CA TYR A 68 5.98 5.73 46.36
C TYR A 68 5.85 7.23 46.12
N TYR A 69 6.84 7.82 45.46
CA TYR A 69 6.88 9.24 45.10
C TYR A 69 6.87 9.41 43.58
N TYR A 70 6.31 10.52 43.09
CA TYR A 70 6.51 10.90 41.70
C TYR A 70 8.01 11.21 41.46
N ALA A 71 8.53 10.84 40.29
CA ALA A 71 9.88 11.19 39.89
C ALA A 71 9.90 12.57 39.23
N LYS A 72 10.66 13.52 39.78
CA LYS A 72 10.76 14.87 39.20
C LYS A 72 11.78 15.00 38.08
N ASP A 73 12.70 14.04 37.99
CA ASP A 73 13.81 14.02 37.03
C ASP A 73 14.41 12.60 36.99
N ALA A 74 15.23 12.30 35.98
CA ALA A 74 15.89 11.01 35.77
C ALA A 74 17.37 11.22 35.48
N THR A 75 18.19 10.33 36.02
CA THR A 75 19.63 10.25 35.76
C THR A 75 19.95 8.84 35.29
N ASN A 76 21.11 8.63 34.64
CA ASN A 76 21.50 7.31 34.16
C ASN A 76 21.29 6.26 35.27
N ARG A 77 20.49 5.24 34.95
CA ARG A 77 20.11 4.12 35.84
C ARG A 77 19.22 4.43 37.06
N ARG A 78 18.66 5.64 37.25
CA ARG A 78 17.70 5.92 38.35
C ARG A 78 16.84 7.18 38.21
N TYR A 79 15.63 7.13 38.77
CA TYR A 79 14.80 8.32 39.04
C TYR A 79 15.32 9.16 40.22
N LEU A 80 15.02 10.46 40.18
CA LEU A 80 15.17 11.39 41.29
C LEU A 80 13.80 11.67 41.92
N PHE A 81 13.67 11.36 43.20
CA PHE A 81 12.45 11.55 43.99
C PHE A 81 12.00 13.03 44.02
N SER A 82 10.71 13.26 43.83
CA SER A 82 10.03 14.45 44.35
C SER A 82 9.74 14.32 45.85
N ASP A 83 9.12 15.33 46.43
CA ASP A 83 8.50 15.32 47.76
C ASP A 83 7.01 14.89 47.75
N GLN A 84 6.45 14.66 46.56
CA GLN A 84 5.04 14.37 46.30
C GLN A 84 4.79 12.86 46.16
N LYS A 85 3.87 12.32 46.96
CA LYS A 85 3.51 10.88 47.00
C LYS A 85 2.42 10.57 45.98
N VAL A 86 2.59 9.46 45.25
CA VAL A 86 1.63 9.04 44.23
C VAL A 86 0.28 8.69 44.84
N GLY A 87 -0.81 9.19 44.25
CA GLY A 87 -2.18 8.96 44.72
C GLY A 87 -2.57 9.71 46.02
N ILE A 88 -1.65 10.44 46.66
CA ILE A 88 -1.90 11.21 47.89
C ILE A 88 -1.73 12.71 47.64
N ASP A 89 -0.61 13.08 47.02
CA ASP A 89 -0.27 14.47 46.69
C ASP A 89 -0.54 14.72 45.18
N GLU A 90 -0.94 15.94 44.82
CA GLU A 90 -1.12 16.34 43.41
C GLU A 90 0.24 16.50 42.71
N PRO A 91 0.45 15.95 41.48
CA PRO A 91 1.73 15.96 40.74
C PRO A 91 2.10 17.33 40.14
N VAL A 92 2.27 18.34 41.00
CA VAL A 92 2.58 19.72 40.61
C VAL A 92 4.05 19.86 40.19
N GLY A 93 4.27 20.17 38.92
CA GLY A 93 5.62 20.37 38.36
C GLY A 93 6.38 19.08 38.04
N ILE A 94 5.70 17.93 38.05
CA ILE A 94 6.26 16.64 37.67
C ILE A 94 6.23 16.48 36.14
N PRO A 95 7.34 16.12 35.47
CA PRO A 95 7.36 15.83 34.04
C PRO A 95 6.67 14.49 33.73
N LYS A 96 5.99 14.38 32.60
CA LYS A 96 5.38 13.14 32.11
C LYS A 96 6.33 12.34 31.21
N ASN A 97 6.07 11.05 31.01
CA ASN A 97 6.79 10.17 30.08
C ASN A 97 8.33 10.16 30.26
N LEU A 98 8.80 10.24 31.50
CA LEU A 98 10.22 10.26 31.81
C LEU A 98 10.82 8.85 31.87
N PHE A 99 11.78 8.55 31.00
CA PHE A 99 12.48 7.25 30.96
C PHE A 99 13.80 7.30 31.74
N ILE A 100 14.21 6.16 32.30
CA ILE A 100 15.57 5.92 32.75
C ILE A 100 16.33 5.30 31.59
N LEU A 101 17.46 5.92 31.21
CA LEU A 101 18.40 5.38 30.25
C LEU A 101 19.59 4.72 30.95
N THR A 102 20.20 3.72 30.30
CA THR A 102 21.50 3.15 30.68
C THR A 102 22.46 3.23 29.49
N ASP A 103 23.77 3.39 29.77
CA ASP A 103 24.79 3.87 28.81
C ASP A 103 25.20 2.89 27.67
N LEU A 104 24.27 2.08 27.16
CA LEU A 104 24.53 0.98 26.22
C LEU A 104 23.45 0.87 25.12
N GLU A 105 23.16 1.95 24.39
CA GLU A 105 22.49 1.81 23.08
C GLU A 105 23.37 0.95 22.14
N PRO A 106 22.90 -0.21 21.64
CA PRO A 106 23.56 -0.86 20.52
C PRO A 106 23.40 0.02 19.27
N PRO A 107 24.39 0.07 18.35
CA PRO A 107 24.20 0.72 17.07
C PRO A 107 23.07 0.03 16.27
N PRO A 108 22.42 0.73 15.33
CA PRO A 108 21.49 0.10 14.39
C PRO A 108 22.17 -1.10 13.73
N PRO A 109 21.44 -2.19 13.42
CA PRO A 109 22.04 -3.37 12.82
C PRO A 109 22.77 -2.96 11.52
N GLU A 110 24.08 -3.19 11.47
CA GLU A 110 24.84 -2.98 10.24
C GLU A 110 24.17 -3.77 9.12
N SER A 111 23.88 -3.09 8.00
CA SER A 111 23.25 -3.72 6.85
C SER A 111 24.05 -4.96 6.44
N LYS A 112 23.49 -6.16 6.68
CA LYS A 112 24.09 -7.43 6.23
C LYS A 112 24.46 -7.25 4.76
N GLN A 113 25.74 -7.44 4.40
CA GLN A 113 26.10 -7.54 2.98
C GLN A 113 25.21 -8.60 2.35
N LYS A 114 24.61 -8.27 1.19
CA LYS A 114 23.78 -9.22 0.43
C LYS A 114 24.53 -10.54 0.28
N LYS A 115 24.08 -11.60 0.95
CA LYS A 115 24.40 -12.97 0.55
C LYS A 115 23.83 -13.15 -0.87
N ASP A 116 24.58 -13.74 -1.79
CA ASP A 116 24.05 -13.99 -3.15
C ASP A 116 22.88 -14.99 -3.07
N PHE A 117 21.67 -14.50 -3.37
CA PHE A 117 20.37 -15.14 -3.11
C PHE A 117 20.04 -16.35 -4.03
N LEU A 118 21.01 -17.19 -4.41
CA LEU A 118 20.84 -18.24 -5.42
C LEU A 118 21.50 -19.60 -5.09
N GLN A 119 21.80 -19.90 -3.84
CA GLN A 119 22.24 -21.24 -3.44
C GLN A 119 21.38 -21.80 -2.31
N LYS A 120 20.58 -22.82 -2.63
CA LYS A 120 19.93 -23.69 -1.65
C LYS A 120 21.02 -24.21 -0.69
N THR A 121 20.86 -23.90 0.58
CA THR A 121 21.83 -24.25 1.62
C THR A 121 22.03 -25.77 1.64
N THR A 122 23.27 -26.24 1.74
CA THR A 122 23.49 -27.67 2.03
C THR A 122 22.96 -27.96 3.43
N ALA A 123 22.31 -29.10 3.64
CA ALA A 123 21.80 -29.46 4.96
C ALA A 123 22.93 -29.47 6.00
N ILE A 124 22.77 -28.70 7.08
CA ILE A 124 23.75 -28.53 8.16
C ILE A 124 23.15 -29.06 9.46
N THR A 125 23.88 -29.96 10.12
CA THR A 125 23.62 -30.34 11.50
C THR A 125 24.43 -29.46 12.45
N TYR A 126 23.74 -28.78 13.37
CA TYR A 126 24.38 -28.07 14.48
C TYR A 126 24.44 -28.95 15.72
N THR A 127 25.62 -29.12 16.29
CA THR A 127 25.80 -29.79 17.59
C THR A 127 25.70 -28.77 18.72
N ILE A 128 24.76 -28.96 19.65
CA ILE A 128 24.63 -28.14 20.85
C ILE A 128 25.16 -28.94 22.04
N LYS A 129 26.29 -28.50 22.58
CA LYS A 129 26.85 -29.03 23.82
C LYS A 129 26.01 -28.49 24.99
N ILE A 130 25.28 -29.36 25.67
CA ILE A 130 24.46 -29.00 26.82
C ILE A 130 25.31 -29.14 28.09
N VAL A 131 25.48 -28.04 28.83
CA VAL A 131 26.22 -28.02 30.10
C VAL A 131 25.31 -27.51 31.20
N LEU A 132 25.07 -28.36 32.20
CA LEU A 132 24.11 -28.09 33.28
C LEU A 132 24.82 -27.57 34.54
N VAL A 133 24.41 -26.39 35.03
CA VAL A 133 25.03 -25.69 36.16
C VAL A 133 24.03 -25.39 37.26
N GLN A 134 24.46 -25.46 38.51
CA GLN A 134 23.63 -25.21 39.68
C GLN A 134 24.27 -24.16 40.60
N PHE A 135 23.48 -23.61 41.52
CA PHE A 135 23.91 -22.55 42.42
C PHE A 135 24.21 -23.10 43.82
N THR A 136 24.76 -22.28 44.71
CA THR A 136 25.04 -22.72 46.10
C THR A 136 23.78 -22.89 46.94
N ASP A 137 22.67 -22.29 46.53
CA ASP A 137 21.34 -22.35 47.15
C ASP A 137 20.35 -23.22 46.36
N ILE A 138 20.41 -23.21 45.02
CA ILE A 138 19.49 -23.94 44.13
C ILE A 138 20.21 -25.09 43.42
N SER A 139 19.77 -26.33 43.69
CA SER A 139 20.23 -27.55 43.01
C SER A 139 19.28 -27.94 41.87
N GLY A 140 19.82 -28.46 40.76
CA GLY A 140 19.02 -28.84 39.59
C GLY A 140 18.50 -30.27 39.62
N GLY A 141 17.66 -30.63 38.65
CA GLY A 141 17.30 -32.03 38.38
C GLY A 141 16.38 -32.69 39.40
N SER A 142 15.39 -31.96 39.93
CA SER A 142 14.22 -32.56 40.59
C SER A 142 12.94 -31.83 40.17
N SER A 143 11.93 -32.58 39.73
CA SER A 143 10.58 -32.03 39.55
C SER A 143 10.03 -31.52 40.89
N TYR A 144 9.29 -30.42 40.85
CA TYR A 144 8.53 -29.92 42.00
C TYR A 144 7.16 -30.60 42.13
N ILE A 145 6.77 -31.46 41.18
CA ILE A 145 5.44 -32.08 41.09
C ILE A 145 5.55 -33.61 41.33
N PRO A 146 5.13 -34.12 42.50
CA PRO A 146 5.02 -35.56 42.73
C PRO A 146 3.94 -36.16 41.79
N PRO A 147 4.17 -37.34 41.17
CA PRO A 147 5.20 -38.33 41.49
C PRO A 147 6.43 -38.31 40.55
N TYR A 148 6.67 -37.23 39.81
CA TYR A 148 7.71 -37.21 38.79
C TYR A 148 9.13 -37.20 39.39
N ASN A 149 10.06 -37.82 38.66
CA ASN A 149 11.42 -38.08 39.13
C ASN A 149 12.37 -36.91 38.81
N SER A 150 13.63 -37.07 39.19
CA SER A 150 14.73 -36.24 38.68
C SER A 150 14.82 -36.29 37.16
N PHE A 151 15.02 -35.12 36.54
CA PHE A 151 15.37 -35.01 35.13
C PHE A 151 16.65 -35.80 34.83
N THR A 152 16.73 -36.33 33.62
CA THR A 152 17.73 -37.30 33.15
C THR A 152 18.51 -36.74 31.96
N ILE A 153 19.56 -37.44 31.52
CA ILE A 153 20.28 -37.07 30.30
C ILE A 153 19.36 -37.15 29.07
N SER A 154 18.56 -38.22 28.97
CA SER A 154 17.63 -38.43 27.85
C SER A 154 16.62 -37.30 27.72
N ASP A 155 16.09 -36.77 28.82
CA ASP A 155 15.08 -35.70 28.76
C ASP A 155 15.59 -34.46 28.01
N PHE A 156 16.84 -34.05 28.26
CA PHE A 156 17.49 -32.95 27.54
C PHE A 156 17.92 -33.35 26.13
N GLU A 157 18.46 -34.55 25.91
CA GLU A 157 18.91 -34.97 24.57
C GLU A 157 17.73 -35.22 23.61
N ASP A 158 16.60 -35.74 24.11
CA ASP A 158 15.36 -35.94 23.36
C ASP A 158 14.68 -34.61 23.02
N MET A 159 14.55 -33.69 23.98
CA MET A 159 14.04 -32.33 23.71
C MET A 159 14.84 -31.61 22.62
N PHE A 160 16.15 -31.81 22.56
CA PHE A 160 16.98 -31.20 21.53
C PHE A 160 16.97 -31.93 20.18
N SER A 161 16.87 -33.27 20.17
CA SER A 161 17.31 -34.07 19.02
C SER A 161 16.36 -35.19 18.59
N SER A 162 15.35 -35.55 19.38
CA SER A 162 14.52 -36.71 19.08
C SER A 162 13.49 -36.42 18.00
N SER A 163 13.47 -37.27 16.98
CA SER A 163 12.46 -37.25 15.91
C SER A 163 11.09 -37.78 16.35
N THR A 164 10.99 -38.29 17.59
CA THR A 164 9.75 -38.83 18.16
C THR A 164 9.24 -38.03 19.36
N TYR A 165 9.76 -36.82 19.62
CA TYR A 165 9.36 -35.96 20.74
C TYR A 165 8.05 -35.21 20.48
N CYS A 166 7.02 -35.91 19.99
CA CYS A 166 5.68 -35.40 19.73
C CYS A 166 4.63 -36.28 20.43
N THR A 167 3.70 -35.67 21.15
CA THR A 167 2.64 -36.34 21.89
C THR A 167 1.62 -37.01 20.97
N ASP A 168 1.16 -36.32 19.94
CA ASP A 168 0.04 -36.80 19.12
C ASP A 168 0.46 -37.91 18.16
N ASP A 169 1.68 -37.83 17.60
CA ASP A 169 2.22 -38.86 16.69
C ASP A 169 2.79 -40.09 17.41
N TYR A 170 3.48 -39.89 18.55
CA TYR A 170 4.30 -40.92 19.19
C TYR A 170 3.97 -41.18 20.67
N GLY A 171 3.06 -40.42 21.27
CA GLY A 171 2.74 -40.51 22.70
C GLY A 171 3.85 -39.99 23.62
N ALA A 172 4.85 -39.27 23.09
CA ALA A 172 5.91 -38.67 23.89
C ALA A 172 5.37 -37.58 24.83
N ARG A 173 6.10 -37.31 25.91
CA ARG A 173 5.72 -36.38 26.98
C ARG A 173 6.95 -35.67 27.51
N SER A 174 6.76 -34.49 28.10
CA SER A 174 7.81 -33.88 28.93
C SER A 174 8.06 -34.75 30.19
N PRO A 175 9.17 -34.54 30.92
CA PRO A 175 9.46 -35.27 32.16
C PRO A 175 8.39 -35.09 33.26
N ASP A 176 7.65 -33.99 33.19
CA ASP A 176 6.51 -33.65 34.07
C ASP A 176 5.14 -34.07 33.47
N ASN A 177 5.16 -34.91 32.43
CA ASN A 177 4.01 -35.49 31.74
C ASN A 177 3.15 -34.49 30.91
N GLU A 178 3.72 -33.35 30.53
CA GLU A 178 3.05 -32.35 29.69
C GLU A 178 3.07 -32.75 28.19
N ASN A 179 2.19 -32.14 27.39
CA ASN A 179 2.21 -32.33 25.94
C ASN A 179 3.51 -31.74 25.34
N VAL A 180 3.99 -32.33 24.25
CA VAL A 180 5.16 -31.86 23.48
C VAL A 180 4.84 -31.98 21.99
N TYR A 181 5.28 -31.01 21.18
CA TYR A 181 4.88 -30.88 19.76
C TYR A 181 6.09 -30.99 18.80
N GLY A 182 7.17 -31.62 19.27
CA GLY A 182 8.42 -31.84 18.54
C GLY A 182 9.65 -31.41 19.34
N SER A 183 10.82 -31.86 18.91
CA SER A 183 12.11 -31.42 19.44
C SER A 183 12.59 -30.14 18.77
N ILE A 184 13.64 -29.53 19.31
CA ILE A 184 14.34 -28.40 18.68
C ILE A 184 14.82 -28.79 17.26
N SER A 185 15.26 -30.03 17.05
CA SER A 185 15.62 -30.50 15.70
C SER A 185 14.41 -30.54 14.77
N THR A 186 13.28 -31.13 15.17
CA THR A 186 12.10 -31.19 14.28
C THR A 186 11.51 -29.80 13.99
N TYR A 187 11.63 -28.87 14.93
CA TYR A 187 11.27 -27.46 14.74
C TYR A 187 12.13 -26.82 13.64
N PHE A 188 13.46 -26.81 13.79
CA PHE A 188 14.34 -26.21 12.80
C PHE A 188 14.32 -26.97 11.47
N GLU A 189 14.19 -28.30 11.48
CA GLU A 189 13.99 -29.11 10.27
C GLU A 189 12.73 -28.71 9.52
N THR A 190 11.66 -28.35 10.22
CA THR A 190 10.41 -27.89 9.60
C THR A 190 10.57 -26.47 9.06
N MET A 191 10.97 -25.52 9.90
CA MET A 191 11.13 -24.12 9.49
C MET A 191 12.13 -23.92 8.34
N SER A 192 13.14 -24.79 8.24
CA SER A 192 14.23 -24.68 7.26
C SER A 192 14.07 -25.51 5.98
N ASP A 193 12.93 -26.18 5.74
CA ASP A 193 12.79 -27.20 4.68
C ASP A 193 13.88 -28.29 4.74
N GLY A 194 14.25 -28.71 5.95
CA GLY A 194 15.27 -29.74 6.20
C GLY A 194 16.71 -29.29 5.97
N ASN A 195 16.97 -27.99 5.75
CA ASN A 195 18.32 -27.46 5.58
C ASN A 195 19.09 -27.34 6.92
N VAL A 196 18.40 -27.39 8.06
CA VAL A 196 18.97 -27.31 9.41
C VAL A 196 18.47 -28.47 10.25
N THR A 197 19.37 -29.19 10.92
CA THR A 197 19.05 -30.13 12.00
C THR A 197 19.84 -29.77 13.26
N VAL A 198 19.36 -30.18 14.43
CA VAL A 198 19.97 -29.88 15.74
C VAL A 198 20.26 -31.17 16.49
N SER A 199 21.44 -31.28 17.09
CA SER A 199 21.83 -32.43 17.92
C SER A 199 22.36 -31.94 19.26
N GLY A 200 21.54 -32.09 20.29
CA GLY A 200 21.91 -31.84 21.68
C GLY A 200 22.72 -33.00 22.26
N ILE A 201 23.80 -32.70 22.99
CA ILE A 201 24.62 -33.69 23.68
C ILE A 201 24.96 -33.16 25.08
N VAL A 202 24.53 -33.85 26.13
CA VAL A 202 24.86 -33.50 27.51
C VAL A 202 26.32 -33.81 27.79
N LYS A 203 27.05 -32.81 28.29
CA LYS A 203 28.51 -32.91 28.50
C LYS A 203 28.91 -33.33 29.90
N ASN A 204 28.12 -32.98 30.92
CA ASN A 204 28.43 -33.26 32.33
C ASN A 204 27.55 -34.39 32.90
N SER A 205 28.01 -35.63 32.69
CA SER A 205 27.42 -36.86 33.21
C SER A 205 28.30 -37.51 34.29
N ALA A 206 27.67 -38.17 35.26
CA ALA A 206 28.32 -39.06 36.24
C ALA A 206 28.32 -40.53 35.76
N PRO A 207 29.19 -41.39 36.32
CA PRO A 207 29.17 -42.84 36.05
C PRO A 207 27.76 -43.43 36.28
N GLY A 208 27.22 -44.11 35.27
CA GLY A 208 25.86 -44.65 35.29
C GLY A 208 24.81 -43.82 34.54
N GLY A 209 25.19 -42.70 33.90
CA GLY A 209 24.27 -41.91 33.06
C GLY A 209 23.40 -40.91 33.82
N ILE A 210 23.83 -40.52 35.02
CA ILE A 210 23.14 -39.55 35.87
C ILE A 210 23.69 -38.14 35.56
N LEU A 211 22.84 -37.10 35.58
CA LEU A 211 23.27 -35.71 35.44
C LEU A 211 24.27 -35.31 36.55
N ASN A 212 25.35 -34.64 36.18
CA ASN A 212 26.38 -34.16 37.12
C ASN A 212 26.46 -32.63 37.12
N TRP A 213 25.49 -31.99 37.78
CA TRP A 213 25.36 -30.53 37.87
C TRP A 213 26.63 -29.85 38.41
N LEU A 214 27.17 -28.89 37.64
CA LEU A 214 28.35 -28.13 38.04
C LEU A 214 27.95 -27.00 39.00
N THR A 215 28.42 -27.04 40.25
CA THR A 215 28.09 -26.00 41.24
C THR A 215 28.91 -24.74 41.03
N LEU A 216 28.23 -23.62 40.77
CA LEU A 216 28.81 -22.27 40.68
C LEU A 216 29.13 -21.72 42.09
N PRO A 217 30.10 -20.80 42.24
CA PRO A 217 30.56 -20.33 43.54
C PRO A 217 29.56 -19.45 44.32
N ASN A 218 28.51 -18.92 43.69
CA ASN A 218 27.55 -18.00 44.32
C ASN A 218 26.10 -18.50 44.23
N THR A 219 25.20 -17.81 44.94
CA THR A 219 23.75 -18.06 44.94
C THR A 219 23.10 -17.64 43.62
N LYS A 220 21.91 -18.15 43.32
CA LYS A 220 21.18 -17.74 42.10
C LYS A 220 20.88 -16.24 42.07
N GLY A 221 20.40 -15.69 43.18
CA GLY A 221 20.14 -14.25 43.32
C GLY A 221 21.37 -13.35 43.15
N TYR A 222 22.58 -13.88 43.39
CA TYR A 222 23.81 -13.16 43.06
C TYR A 222 23.96 -13.01 41.54
N TYR A 223 23.83 -14.10 40.78
CA TYR A 223 23.97 -14.05 39.31
C TYR A 223 22.84 -13.33 38.60
N ASP A 224 21.67 -13.19 39.25
CA ASP A 224 20.59 -12.33 38.76
C ASP A 224 20.90 -10.83 38.96
N THR A 225 21.51 -10.47 40.09
CA THR A 225 21.89 -9.06 40.36
C THR A 225 23.19 -8.65 39.66
N TYR A 226 24.12 -9.59 39.47
CA TYR A 226 25.48 -9.34 39.02
C TYR A 226 25.85 -10.19 37.80
N GLY A 227 26.23 -9.51 36.70
CA GLY A 227 26.84 -10.18 35.55
C GLY A 227 28.12 -10.92 35.93
N GLY A 228 28.27 -12.14 35.42
CA GLY A 228 29.40 -13.04 35.73
C GLY A 228 29.15 -14.51 35.41
N PHE A 229 27.87 -14.92 35.27
CA PHE A 229 27.43 -16.30 35.05
C PHE A 229 28.31 -17.11 34.08
N PHE A 230 28.49 -16.65 32.84
CA PHE A 230 29.27 -17.38 31.84
C PHE A 230 30.73 -17.62 32.28
N SER A 231 31.38 -16.63 32.92
CA SER A 231 32.76 -16.76 33.38
C SER A 231 32.91 -17.86 34.43
N ASP A 232 31.98 -17.91 35.40
CA ASP A 232 32.01 -18.90 36.48
C ASP A 232 31.58 -20.29 35.98
N ALA A 233 30.64 -20.36 35.05
CA ALA A 233 30.20 -21.60 34.40
C ALA A 233 31.33 -22.23 33.55
N GLU A 234 32.04 -21.42 32.78
CA GLU A 234 33.22 -21.83 32.00
C GLU A 234 34.39 -22.26 32.90
N ALA A 235 34.61 -21.56 34.02
CA ALA A 235 35.61 -21.94 35.02
C ALA A 235 35.26 -23.27 35.73
N ALA A 236 33.98 -23.49 36.05
CA ALA A 236 33.48 -24.73 36.64
C ALA A 236 33.61 -25.91 35.65
N ALA A 237 33.22 -25.71 34.39
CA ALA A 237 33.38 -26.71 33.33
C ALA A 237 34.86 -27.07 33.08
N THR A 238 35.74 -26.06 33.01
CA THR A 238 37.19 -26.26 32.89
C THR A 238 37.73 -27.09 34.06
N SER A 239 37.32 -26.76 35.30
CA SER A 239 37.76 -27.45 36.52
C SER A 239 37.27 -28.90 36.58
N ALA A 240 36.10 -29.19 36.00
CA ALA A 240 35.52 -30.52 35.89
C ALA A 240 35.99 -31.31 34.64
N GLY A 241 36.84 -30.73 33.79
CA GLY A 241 37.33 -31.35 32.55
C GLY A 241 36.26 -31.49 31.45
N ILE A 242 35.22 -30.66 31.50
CA ILE A 242 34.09 -30.67 30.57
C ILE A 242 34.45 -29.87 29.31
N ASP A 243 34.34 -30.51 28.15
CA ASP A 243 34.56 -29.85 26.85
C ASP A 243 33.31 -29.03 26.44
N TYR A 244 33.44 -27.70 26.53
CA TYR A 244 32.48 -26.69 26.04
C TYR A 244 33.00 -25.90 24.83
N SER A 245 34.02 -26.39 24.10
CA SER A 245 34.57 -25.68 22.93
C SER A 245 33.55 -25.50 21.79
N THR A 246 33.51 -24.32 21.17
CA THR A 246 32.62 -24.00 20.04
C THR A 246 33.37 -23.96 18.70
N ASN A 247 32.61 -24.00 17.60
CA ASN A 247 33.08 -23.71 16.25
C ASN A 247 31.89 -23.25 15.38
N ALA A 248 32.03 -23.25 14.05
CA ALA A 248 30.97 -22.86 13.12
C ALA A 248 29.66 -23.64 13.32
N THR A 249 29.72 -24.96 13.49
CA THR A 249 28.54 -25.86 13.64
C THR A 249 28.40 -26.45 15.05
N THR A 250 29.29 -26.12 16.00
CA THR A 250 29.18 -26.56 17.40
C THR A 250 29.01 -25.37 18.34
N LYS A 251 27.91 -25.32 19.09
CA LYS A 251 27.56 -24.25 20.05
C LYS A 251 27.38 -24.84 21.46
N VAL A 252 27.17 -23.99 22.47
CA VAL A 252 26.92 -24.42 23.86
C VAL A 252 25.60 -23.84 24.41
N ALA A 253 24.79 -24.69 25.02
CA ALA A 253 23.68 -24.29 25.88
C ALA A 253 24.09 -24.44 27.35
N TRP A 254 24.06 -23.33 28.10
CA TRP A 254 24.30 -23.33 29.55
C TRP A 254 22.95 -23.33 30.27
N ILE A 255 22.50 -24.52 30.68
CA ILE A 255 21.23 -24.70 31.37
C ILE A 255 21.48 -24.57 32.88
N TYR A 256 20.83 -23.61 33.54
CA TYR A 256 20.97 -23.37 34.97
C TYR A 256 19.80 -23.92 35.79
N ALA A 257 20.08 -24.34 37.02
CA ALA A 257 19.10 -24.90 37.95
C ALA A 257 17.97 -23.93 38.36
N GLY A 258 16.76 -24.45 38.54
CA GLY A 258 15.58 -23.66 38.93
C GLY A 258 14.91 -22.84 37.82
N ASN A 259 14.00 -21.97 38.23
CA ASN A 259 13.06 -21.21 37.38
C ASN A 259 13.68 -20.03 36.59
N PHE A 260 12.93 -19.47 35.63
CA PHE A 260 13.21 -18.23 34.90
C PHE A 260 13.29 -16.98 35.80
N TYR A 261 14.29 -16.12 35.55
CA TYR A 261 14.56 -14.84 36.22
C TYR A 261 14.82 -13.75 35.15
N THR A 262 14.31 -12.53 35.32
CA THR A 262 14.41 -11.42 34.33
C THR A 262 15.56 -10.44 34.56
N GLY A 263 16.41 -10.64 35.58
CA GLY A 263 17.64 -9.87 35.71
C GLY A 263 18.78 -10.45 34.86
N ASN A 264 20.00 -10.47 35.39
CA ASN A 264 21.18 -11.00 34.69
C ASN A 264 21.14 -12.53 34.46
N LEU A 265 20.07 -13.23 34.86
CA LEU A 265 19.80 -14.62 34.49
C LEU A 265 18.73 -14.78 33.38
N ASN A 266 18.24 -13.68 32.79
CA ASN A 266 17.37 -13.77 31.61
C ASN A 266 18.06 -14.60 30.51
N PRO A 267 17.34 -15.52 29.82
CA PRO A 267 17.85 -16.15 28.63
C PRO A 267 18.46 -15.12 27.70
N ARG A 268 19.65 -15.46 27.19
CA ARG A 268 20.34 -14.67 26.16
C ARG A 268 21.54 -15.39 25.60
N ARG A 269 21.74 -15.16 24.31
CA ARG A 269 22.98 -15.40 23.57
C ARG A 269 24.13 -14.55 24.12
N SER A 270 25.32 -15.13 24.09
CA SER A 270 26.61 -14.43 24.24
C SER A 270 27.64 -15.05 23.28
N GLY A 271 27.67 -14.59 22.03
CA GLY A 271 28.54 -15.15 20.98
C GLY A 271 28.04 -16.50 20.45
N ASP A 272 28.83 -17.56 20.64
CA ASP A 272 28.55 -18.95 20.20
C ASP A 272 27.86 -19.81 21.28
N ARG A 273 27.35 -19.19 22.34
CA ARG A 273 26.72 -19.86 23.48
C ARG A 273 25.49 -19.08 23.93
N TYR A 274 24.59 -19.73 24.67
CA TYR A 274 23.47 -19.06 25.33
C TYR A 274 23.19 -19.55 26.75
N MET A 275 22.56 -18.64 27.49
CA MET A 275 21.82 -18.68 28.74
C MET A 275 20.44 -19.33 28.78
N ILE A 276 20.09 -20.30 29.64
CA ILE A 276 18.66 -20.63 29.89
C ILE A 276 18.43 -21.39 31.22
N PHE A 277 17.20 -21.33 31.75
CA PHE A 277 16.73 -22.09 32.92
C PHE A 277 16.41 -23.56 32.58
N GLU A 278 16.42 -24.46 33.58
CA GLU A 278 15.92 -25.85 33.44
C GLU A 278 14.39 -25.96 33.54
N LYS A 279 13.73 -24.95 34.12
CA LYS A 279 12.29 -24.99 34.46
C LYS A 279 11.57 -23.71 34.08
N TRP A 280 10.39 -23.87 33.50
CA TRP A 280 9.44 -22.80 33.24
C TRP A 280 8.47 -22.61 34.40
N GLY A 281 8.28 -21.36 34.82
CA GLY A 281 7.28 -20.97 35.82
C GLY A 281 6.33 -19.87 35.34
N GLY A 282 6.35 -19.53 34.05
CA GLY A 282 5.51 -18.48 33.46
C GLY A 282 6.06 -17.06 33.60
N ARG A 283 5.69 -16.19 32.65
CA ARG A 283 5.88 -14.74 32.74
C ARG A 283 5.11 -14.19 33.94
N GLY A 284 5.81 -13.50 34.84
CA GLY A 284 5.28 -13.00 36.12
C GLY A 284 5.87 -13.69 37.35
N SER A 285 6.42 -14.90 37.21
CA SER A 285 7.13 -15.64 38.27
C SER A 285 8.56 -15.13 38.54
N TYR A 286 8.80 -13.85 38.25
CA TYR A 286 10.12 -13.25 38.22
C TYR A 286 10.76 -13.30 39.60
N ASN A 287 11.93 -13.92 39.65
CA ASN A 287 12.82 -13.99 40.81
C ASN A 287 12.30 -14.86 41.99
N SER A 288 11.44 -15.84 41.69
CA SER A 288 11.05 -16.89 42.66
C SER A 288 11.21 -18.30 42.10
N GLU A 289 11.72 -19.21 42.93
CA GLU A 289 11.72 -20.66 42.69
C GLU A 289 10.39 -21.35 43.01
N ALA A 290 9.43 -20.60 43.56
CA ALA A 290 8.07 -21.08 43.80
C ALA A 290 7.08 -19.93 43.65
N THR A 291 6.15 -20.03 42.70
CA THR A 291 5.08 -19.04 42.52
C THR A 291 3.75 -19.63 42.96
N PRO A 292 3.07 -19.05 43.97
CA PRO A 292 1.77 -19.55 44.40
C PRO A 292 0.75 -19.55 43.25
N GLY A 293 0.30 -20.74 42.85
CA GLY A 293 -0.72 -20.92 41.81
C GLY A 293 -0.18 -21.23 40.40
N HIS A 294 1.14 -21.37 40.21
CA HIS A 294 1.73 -21.82 38.94
C HIS A 294 2.53 -23.11 39.13
N ASP A 295 2.30 -24.08 38.24
CA ASP A 295 3.07 -25.32 38.16
C ASP A 295 4.41 -25.07 37.46
N ILE A 296 5.51 -25.16 38.23
CA ILE A 296 6.87 -25.00 37.72
C ILE A 296 7.35 -26.35 37.18
N THR A 297 7.43 -26.46 35.86
CA THR A 297 7.74 -27.70 35.13
C THR A 297 8.99 -27.55 34.27
N PHE A 298 9.47 -28.66 33.70
CA PHE A 298 10.57 -28.72 32.74
C PHE A 298 10.41 -27.66 31.63
N ALA A 299 11.48 -26.93 31.32
CA ALA A 299 11.49 -25.95 30.24
C ALA A 299 11.25 -26.64 28.89
N HIS A 300 10.38 -26.08 28.05
CA HIS A 300 10.09 -26.61 26.71
C HIS A 300 10.97 -25.97 25.62
N ILE A 301 10.76 -26.40 24.37
CA ILE A 301 11.64 -26.07 23.25
C ILE A 301 11.64 -24.58 22.85
N GLY A 302 10.60 -23.82 23.18
CA GLY A 302 10.34 -22.52 22.57
C GLY A 302 11.40 -21.45 22.82
N VAL A 303 11.71 -21.17 24.09
CA VAL A 303 12.79 -20.23 24.45
C VAL A 303 14.16 -20.76 23.99
N HIS A 304 14.38 -22.08 24.00
CA HIS A 304 15.59 -22.65 23.40
C HIS A 304 15.69 -22.38 21.88
N CYS A 305 14.58 -22.47 21.14
CA CYS A 305 14.53 -22.19 19.70
C CYS A 305 14.78 -20.70 19.42
N HIS A 306 14.21 -19.81 20.23
CA HIS A 306 14.44 -18.36 20.16
C HIS A 306 15.93 -18.02 20.33
N GLU A 307 16.56 -18.53 21.40
CA GLU A 307 18.00 -18.35 21.66
C GLU A 307 18.91 -18.94 20.58
N LEU A 308 18.51 -20.07 19.99
CA LEU A 308 19.19 -20.65 18.84
C LEU A 308 18.98 -19.82 17.56
N GLY A 309 17.85 -19.16 17.39
CA GLY A 309 17.61 -18.17 16.33
C GLY A 309 18.68 -17.08 16.33
N HIS A 310 18.95 -16.47 17.49
CA HIS A 310 20.06 -15.53 17.63
C HIS A 310 21.43 -16.22 17.44
N THR A 311 21.65 -17.38 18.07
CA THR A 311 22.98 -18.01 18.19
C THR A 311 23.48 -18.58 16.87
N LEU A 312 22.57 -19.09 16.03
CA LEU A 312 22.89 -19.74 14.76
C LEU A 312 22.77 -18.79 13.56
N PHE A 313 21.71 -17.96 13.52
CA PHE A 313 21.34 -17.18 12.34
C PHE A 313 21.42 -15.66 12.54
N GLY A 314 21.54 -15.21 13.79
CA GLY A 314 21.56 -13.78 14.11
C GLY A 314 20.26 -13.09 13.72
N PHE A 315 19.13 -13.74 14.01
CA PHE A 315 17.82 -13.08 14.06
C PHE A 315 17.80 -12.05 15.19
N SER A 316 16.94 -11.04 15.08
CA SER A 316 16.75 -10.01 16.09
C SER A 316 15.45 -10.24 16.86
N ASP A 317 15.38 -9.71 18.08
CA ASP A 317 14.15 -9.60 18.86
C ASP A 317 13.13 -8.70 18.17
N LEU A 318 11.88 -9.16 18.10
CA LEU A 318 10.78 -8.45 17.45
C LEU A 318 9.72 -7.93 18.44
N TYR A 319 9.91 -8.17 19.75
CA TYR A 319 9.03 -7.69 20.83
C TYR A 319 9.35 -6.26 21.34
N ASN A 320 10.45 -5.64 20.89
CA ASN A 320 10.99 -4.39 21.46
C ASN A 320 10.36 -3.08 20.95
N TYR A 321 9.23 -3.15 20.24
CA TYR A 321 8.57 -2.01 19.61
C TYR A 321 7.05 -2.17 19.67
N SER A 322 6.31 -1.12 19.32
CA SER A 322 4.85 -1.16 19.16
C SER A 322 4.44 -1.85 17.85
N TYR A 323 4.88 -3.10 17.67
CA TYR A 323 4.58 -3.96 16.51
C TYR A 323 3.65 -5.10 16.95
N LYS A 324 2.81 -5.55 16.01
CA LYS A 324 1.67 -6.46 16.18
C LYS A 324 2.03 -7.92 15.88
N ILE A 325 3.32 -8.21 15.93
CA ILE A 325 3.96 -9.44 15.45
C ILE A 325 4.13 -10.50 16.55
N ILE A 326 3.66 -10.22 17.76
CA ILE A 326 4.32 -10.69 18.98
C ILE A 326 4.01 -12.16 19.26
N GLY A 327 2.74 -12.58 19.32
CA GLY A 327 2.38 -14.01 19.38
C GLY A 327 2.55 -14.77 18.05
N TRP A 328 2.77 -14.04 16.94
CA TRP A 328 2.79 -14.57 15.58
C TRP A 328 4.15 -15.10 15.09
N CYS A 329 5.25 -14.83 15.81
CA CYS A 329 6.61 -15.16 15.38
C CYS A 329 7.48 -15.69 16.52
N LEU A 330 8.35 -16.67 16.25
CA LEU A 330 9.35 -17.19 17.22
C LEU A 330 10.16 -16.08 17.91
N MET A 331 10.49 -15.01 17.19
CA MET A 331 11.32 -13.92 17.68
C MET A 331 10.53 -12.81 18.40
N GLY A 332 9.21 -12.97 18.52
CA GLY A 332 8.37 -12.23 19.47
C GLY A 332 8.12 -13.08 20.73
N ASP A 333 6.95 -12.95 21.34
CA ASP A 333 6.48 -13.82 22.43
C ASP A 333 5.94 -15.16 21.93
N GLY A 334 5.84 -15.36 20.61
CA GLY A 334 5.50 -16.64 20.01
C GLY A 334 6.44 -17.78 20.41
N CYS A 335 7.61 -17.49 20.98
CA CYS A 335 8.45 -18.50 21.64
C CYS A 335 7.78 -19.18 22.86
N ASP A 336 6.75 -18.58 23.46
CA ASP A 336 6.03 -19.12 24.61
C ASP A 336 4.73 -19.87 24.21
N ASN A 337 4.39 -19.91 22.92
CA ASN A 337 3.18 -20.56 22.42
C ASN A 337 3.13 -22.07 22.74
N GLY A 338 1.92 -22.57 22.97
CA GLY A 338 1.63 -23.96 23.26
C GLY A 338 0.38 -24.12 24.12
N GLY A 339 0.08 -25.37 24.51
CA GLY A 339 -1.18 -25.72 25.19
C GLY A 339 -1.37 -25.06 26.55
N ASP A 340 -0.29 -24.96 27.35
CA ASP A 340 -0.29 -24.33 28.67
C ASP A 340 0.52 -23.01 28.68
N ALA A 341 0.84 -22.48 27.49
CA ALA A 341 1.67 -21.29 27.25
C ALA A 341 3.05 -21.37 27.94
N LYS A 342 3.78 -22.45 27.68
CA LYS A 342 5.12 -22.73 28.22
C LYS A 342 6.21 -22.90 27.16
N GLY A 343 5.91 -22.56 25.90
CA GLY A 343 6.81 -22.78 24.77
C GLY A 343 6.87 -24.24 24.29
N GLU A 344 5.79 -25.01 24.51
CA GLU A 344 5.66 -26.40 24.04
C GLU A 344 5.57 -26.50 22.52
N CYS A 345 4.97 -25.49 21.89
CA CYS A 345 4.72 -25.39 20.46
C CYS A 345 4.99 -23.94 19.99
N PRO A 346 6.27 -23.53 19.92
CA PRO A 346 6.64 -22.17 19.56
C PRO A 346 6.15 -21.81 18.16
N ALA A 347 5.78 -20.54 18.00
CA ALA A 347 5.35 -19.96 16.74
C ALA A 347 6.39 -20.20 15.62
N PRO A 348 5.95 -20.25 14.35
CA PRO A 348 6.84 -20.32 13.21
C PRO A 348 7.77 -19.12 13.10
N ILE A 349 8.83 -19.27 12.30
CA ILE A 349 9.71 -18.16 11.91
C ILE A 349 9.02 -17.38 10.77
N ASN A 350 9.05 -16.04 10.85
CA ASN A 350 8.50 -15.15 9.82
C ASN A 350 9.14 -15.39 8.44
N PRO A 351 8.43 -15.12 7.32
CA PRO A 351 8.92 -15.42 5.99
C PRO A 351 10.19 -14.63 5.62
N ASN A 352 10.37 -13.38 6.07
CA ASN A 352 11.58 -12.61 5.74
C ASN A 352 12.86 -13.29 6.26
N TYR A 353 12.87 -13.76 7.51
CA TYR A 353 14.02 -14.49 8.06
C TYR A 353 14.26 -15.86 7.40
N ARG A 354 13.19 -16.59 7.03
CA ARG A 354 13.32 -17.85 6.27
C ARG A 354 13.90 -17.63 4.87
N VAL A 355 13.58 -16.50 4.23
CA VAL A 355 14.12 -16.08 2.93
C VAL A 355 15.57 -15.62 3.03
N ASP A 356 15.91 -14.82 4.05
CA ASP A 356 17.29 -14.31 4.28
C ASP A 356 18.32 -15.44 4.53
N GLU A 357 17.88 -16.58 5.09
CA GLU A 357 18.71 -17.79 5.26
C GLU A 357 18.54 -18.84 4.14
N GLY A 358 17.76 -18.52 3.10
CA GLY A 358 17.61 -19.34 1.89
C GLY A 358 16.81 -20.64 2.08
N TRP A 359 15.95 -20.68 3.10
CA TRP A 359 15.15 -21.86 3.45
C TRP A 359 13.87 -21.97 2.61
N ILE A 360 13.25 -20.83 2.30
CA ILE A 360 12.09 -20.71 1.41
C ILE A 360 12.35 -19.64 0.35
N ASN A 361 11.57 -19.63 -0.72
CA ASN A 361 11.62 -18.61 -1.76
C ASN A 361 10.35 -17.77 -1.75
N THR A 362 10.44 -16.54 -2.25
CA THR A 362 9.25 -15.72 -2.56
C THR A 362 8.95 -15.73 -4.05
N ILE A 363 7.69 -15.47 -4.37
CA ILE A 363 7.21 -15.28 -5.74
C ILE A 363 6.81 -13.81 -5.88
N SER A 364 7.38 -13.09 -6.85
CA SER A 364 6.81 -11.81 -7.29
C SER A 364 5.56 -12.12 -8.13
N PRO A 365 4.38 -11.59 -7.76
CA PRO A 365 3.16 -11.86 -8.50
C PRO A 365 3.26 -11.33 -9.94
N SER A 366 2.71 -12.08 -10.89
CA SER A 366 2.45 -11.51 -12.22
C SER A 366 1.23 -10.61 -12.11
N ILE A 367 1.33 -9.38 -12.61
CA ILE A 367 0.25 -8.40 -12.62
C ILE A 367 -0.11 -8.00 -14.07
N PRO A 368 -1.40 -7.82 -14.39
CA PRO A 368 -2.57 -8.13 -13.56
C PRO A 368 -2.75 -9.64 -13.37
N ASN A 369 -3.45 -10.03 -12.29
CA ASN A 369 -3.91 -11.39 -12.04
C ASN A 369 -5.41 -11.42 -11.64
N THR A 370 -5.98 -12.61 -11.50
CA THR A 370 -7.40 -12.84 -11.17
C THR A 370 -7.57 -13.69 -9.89
N GLY A 371 -6.51 -13.73 -9.08
CA GLY A 371 -6.35 -14.67 -7.98
C GLY A 371 -5.05 -15.45 -8.11
N LEU A 372 -4.33 -15.57 -6.99
CA LEU A 372 -3.11 -16.37 -6.82
C LEU A 372 -3.36 -17.45 -5.76
N ASP A 373 -2.76 -18.62 -5.93
CA ASP A 373 -2.90 -19.74 -4.99
C ASP A 373 -1.87 -19.65 -3.85
N PHE A 374 -2.35 -19.46 -2.62
CA PHE A 374 -1.55 -19.45 -1.40
C PHE A 374 -1.69 -20.80 -0.69
N TYR A 375 -0.87 -21.77 -1.12
CA TYR A 375 -0.80 -23.09 -0.51
C TYR A 375 -0.12 -23.04 0.88
N TYR A 376 -0.80 -23.54 1.89
CA TYR A 376 -0.22 -23.74 3.22
C TYR A 376 0.74 -24.92 3.25
N SER A 377 1.89 -24.69 3.86
CA SER A 377 2.74 -25.75 4.40
C SER A 377 3.60 -25.13 5.49
N GLU A 378 3.65 -25.74 6.68
CA GLU A 378 4.57 -25.28 7.73
C GLU A 378 6.04 -25.32 7.24
N ARG A 379 6.35 -26.34 6.44
CA ARG A 379 7.70 -26.63 5.94
C ARG A 379 8.12 -25.76 4.75
N ASN A 380 7.27 -25.61 3.75
CA ASN A 380 7.59 -24.88 2.51
C ASN A 380 6.34 -24.19 1.94
N PRO A 381 5.87 -23.10 2.56
CA PRO A 381 4.65 -22.39 2.17
C PRO A 381 4.83 -21.67 0.83
N THR A 382 3.71 -21.40 0.14
CA THR A 382 3.71 -20.42 -0.95
C THR A 382 3.65 -19.01 -0.38
N VAL A 383 4.74 -18.25 -0.54
CA VAL A 383 4.84 -16.85 -0.09
C VAL A 383 4.98 -15.94 -1.31
N TYR A 384 4.03 -15.04 -1.50
CA TYR A 384 4.18 -13.96 -2.46
C TYR A 384 4.80 -12.73 -1.80
N MET A 385 5.60 -11.97 -2.54
CA MET A 385 6.22 -10.75 -2.04
C MET A 385 6.23 -9.65 -3.10
N VAL A 386 5.81 -8.46 -2.67
CA VAL A 386 5.92 -7.20 -3.42
C VAL A 386 6.75 -6.18 -2.64
N SER A 387 7.31 -5.20 -3.35
CA SER A 387 8.11 -4.13 -2.75
C SER A 387 7.58 -2.77 -3.17
N SER A 388 7.45 -1.84 -2.22
CA SER A 388 7.13 -0.44 -2.49
C SER A 388 8.20 0.45 -1.86
N GLY A 389 9.04 1.05 -2.71
CA GLY A 389 10.23 1.78 -2.26
C GLY A 389 11.21 0.88 -1.50
N THR A 390 11.27 1.04 -0.18
CA THR A 390 12.14 0.29 0.75
C THR A 390 11.41 -0.80 1.52
N ASP A 391 10.09 -0.82 1.40
CA ASP A 391 9.16 -1.62 2.19
C ASP A 391 8.81 -2.87 1.41
N LYS A 392 8.69 -4.00 2.11
CA LYS A 392 8.29 -5.28 1.54
C LYS A 392 7.04 -5.79 2.23
N TYR A 393 6.14 -6.36 1.42
CA TYR A 393 4.91 -6.97 1.89
C TYR A 393 4.95 -8.44 1.50
N TYR A 394 5.03 -9.32 2.50
CA TYR A 394 5.00 -10.77 2.31
C TYR A 394 3.61 -11.29 2.69
N VAL A 395 3.02 -12.11 1.83
CA VAL A 395 1.70 -12.69 2.07
C VAL A 395 1.79 -14.22 2.00
N GLU A 396 1.33 -14.89 3.06
CA GLU A 396 1.33 -16.34 3.18
C GLU A 396 0.04 -16.85 3.85
N ASN A 397 -0.36 -18.09 3.53
CA ASN A 397 -1.45 -18.79 4.19
C ASN A 397 -0.90 -19.52 5.44
N ARG A 398 -1.59 -19.40 6.58
CA ARG A 398 -1.35 -20.10 7.84
C ARG A 398 -2.59 -20.88 8.25
N ARG A 399 -2.37 -22.04 8.87
CA ARG A 399 -3.42 -22.95 9.36
C ARG A 399 -3.15 -23.25 10.82
N PHE A 400 -4.18 -23.46 11.63
CA PHE A 400 -3.99 -23.86 13.04
C PHE A 400 -3.69 -25.36 13.15
N GLU A 401 -2.54 -25.76 12.59
CA GLU A 401 -1.97 -27.11 12.61
C GLU A 401 -0.43 -27.02 12.68
N ASP A 402 0.26 -28.14 12.92
CA ASP A 402 1.72 -28.21 13.16
C ASP A 402 2.18 -27.14 14.20
N TYR A 403 3.31 -26.45 13.95
CA TYR A 403 3.80 -25.37 14.81
C TYR A 403 2.94 -24.09 14.78
N SER A 404 2.02 -23.97 13.82
CA SER A 404 1.02 -22.91 13.79
C SER A 404 -0.21 -23.20 14.67
N SER A 405 -0.30 -24.38 15.30
CA SER A 405 -1.46 -24.82 16.11
C SER A 405 -1.83 -23.89 17.26
N PHE A 406 -0.90 -23.12 17.81
CA PHE A 406 -1.12 -22.24 18.98
C PHE A 406 -0.84 -20.76 18.67
N LEU A 407 -0.95 -20.36 17.40
CA LEU A 407 -1.00 -18.96 17.02
C LEU A 407 -2.24 -18.25 17.60
N PRO A 408 -2.22 -16.91 17.74
CA PRO A 408 -3.37 -16.16 18.22
C PRO A 408 -4.65 -16.44 17.40
N GLY A 409 -5.79 -16.40 18.09
CA GLY A 409 -7.08 -16.75 17.49
C GLY A 409 -7.36 -18.26 17.33
N ASN A 410 -6.44 -19.15 17.72
CA ASN A 410 -6.71 -20.60 17.75
C ASN A 410 -8.01 -20.94 18.51
N GLY A 411 -8.75 -21.93 18.03
CA GLY A 411 -10.05 -22.35 18.55
C GLY A 411 -11.25 -21.53 18.03
N SER A 412 -11.02 -20.35 17.45
CA SER A 412 -12.07 -19.51 16.84
C SER A 412 -12.24 -19.70 15.33
N GLY A 413 -11.37 -20.48 14.70
CA GLY A 413 -11.41 -20.77 13.27
C GLY A 413 -10.41 -21.84 12.85
N SER A 414 -9.84 -21.72 11.64
CA SER A 414 -8.90 -22.74 11.12
C SER A 414 -7.61 -22.19 10.50
N GLY A 415 -7.39 -20.89 10.62
CA GLY A 415 -6.28 -20.15 10.00
C GLY A 415 -6.76 -19.07 9.04
N GLY A 416 -5.88 -18.59 8.16
CA GLY A 416 -6.11 -17.47 7.26
C GLY A 416 -4.80 -16.98 6.63
N MET A 417 -4.80 -15.80 6.02
CA MET A 417 -3.62 -15.16 5.44
C MET A 417 -3.00 -14.17 6.43
N LEU A 418 -1.68 -14.25 6.60
CA LEU A 418 -0.88 -13.23 7.28
C LEU A 418 -0.24 -12.30 6.27
N VAL A 419 -0.24 -11.00 6.58
CA VAL A 419 0.39 -9.94 5.78
C VAL A 419 1.49 -9.29 6.60
N TRP A 420 2.74 -9.59 6.25
CA TRP A 420 3.92 -9.10 6.96
C TRP A 420 4.48 -7.86 6.26
N HIS A 421 4.63 -6.76 7.00
CA HIS A 421 5.23 -5.51 6.53
C HIS A 421 6.65 -5.40 7.08
N VAL A 422 7.65 -5.28 6.20
CA VAL A 422 9.08 -5.31 6.58
C VAL A 422 9.81 -4.14 5.96
N GLN A 423 10.51 -3.35 6.79
CA GLN A 423 11.36 -2.24 6.35
C GLN A 423 12.64 -2.19 7.18
N TYR A 424 13.82 -2.24 6.54
CA TYR A 424 15.14 -2.10 7.19
C TYR A 424 15.40 -2.96 8.47
N GLY A 425 14.74 -4.12 8.59
CA GLY A 425 14.87 -5.01 9.75
C GLY A 425 13.78 -4.80 10.82
N LEU A 426 12.95 -3.78 10.68
CA LEU A 426 11.63 -3.71 11.33
C LEU A 426 10.71 -4.73 10.66
N HIS A 427 9.92 -5.43 11.46
CA HIS A 427 8.94 -6.42 11.00
C HIS A 427 7.65 -6.21 11.79
N ASP A 428 6.54 -6.12 11.07
CA ASP A 428 5.21 -5.96 11.65
C ASP A 428 4.20 -6.86 10.93
N LEU A 429 3.04 -7.05 11.56
CA LEU A 429 1.87 -7.69 10.97
C LEU A 429 0.79 -6.62 10.72
N ILE A 430 0.25 -6.60 9.51
CA ILE A 430 -0.96 -5.81 9.24
C ILE A 430 -2.15 -6.65 9.71
N GLU A 431 -2.74 -6.25 10.85
CA GLU A 431 -3.96 -6.88 11.42
C GLU A 431 -5.18 -6.62 10.52
N ALA A 432 -6.03 -7.63 10.30
CA ALA A 432 -7.23 -7.49 9.49
C ALA A 432 -8.35 -6.66 10.15
N ASP A 433 -8.34 -6.53 11.48
CA ASP A 433 -9.31 -5.76 12.28
C ASP A 433 -8.72 -4.56 13.03
N GLY A 434 -7.40 -4.34 12.94
CA GLY A 434 -6.72 -3.23 13.59
C GLY A 434 -6.88 -3.21 15.12
N SER A 435 -7.08 -4.37 15.77
CA SER A 435 -7.34 -4.50 17.21
C SER A 435 -6.28 -3.82 18.09
N GLY A 436 -5.03 -3.74 17.62
CA GLY A 436 -3.98 -2.89 18.18
C GLY A 436 -3.35 -3.46 19.45
N TRP A 437 -2.67 -4.59 19.33
CA TRP A 437 -1.81 -5.05 20.43
C TRP A 437 -0.65 -4.06 20.67
N GLY A 438 -0.35 -3.78 21.94
CA GLY A 438 0.56 -2.69 22.36
C GLY A 438 -0.14 -1.37 22.74
N ASP A 439 -1.23 -0.98 22.05
CA ASP A 439 -2.05 0.19 22.40
C ASP A 439 -3.20 -0.14 23.38
N GLY A 440 -3.52 -1.42 23.55
CA GLY A 440 -4.48 -1.91 24.54
C GLY A 440 -5.46 -2.97 24.05
N GLY A 441 -5.32 -3.45 22.81
CA GLY A 441 -6.08 -4.56 22.25
C GLY A 441 -5.66 -5.95 22.74
N THR A 442 -6.16 -6.98 22.05
CA THR A 442 -5.90 -8.41 22.30
C THR A 442 -5.63 -9.11 20.98
N GLU A 443 -4.48 -9.77 20.80
CA GLU A 443 -4.24 -10.59 19.61
C GLU A 443 -5.30 -11.71 19.54
N ASP A 444 -6.08 -11.77 18.46
CA ASP A 444 -7.12 -12.78 18.28
C ASP A 444 -7.36 -13.20 16.80
N TYR A 445 -8.47 -13.92 16.55
CA TYR A 445 -8.80 -14.40 15.21
C TYR A 445 -9.26 -13.29 14.24
N GLY A 446 -9.42 -12.05 14.72
CA GLY A 446 -9.68 -10.86 13.92
C GLY A 446 -8.43 -10.30 13.23
N ASP A 447 -7.22 -10.61 13.70
CA ASP A 447 -5.97 -10.07 13.13
C ASP A 447 -5.57 -10.74 11.81
N ILE A 448 -5.97 -12.00 11.59
CA ILE A 448 -5.65 -12.79 10.40
C ILE A 448 -6.71 -12.62 9.31
N TYR A 449 -6.35 -12.58 8.03
CA TYR A 449 -7.34 -12.38 6.95
C TYR A 449 -8.00 -13.70 6.50
N PRO A 450 -9.33 -13.78 6.29
CA PRO A 450 -10.32 -12.75 6.59
C PRO A 450 -10.82 -12.78 8.04
N GLY A 451 -10.42 -13.79 8.82
CA GLY A 451 -10.56 -13.80 10.28
C GLY A 451 -11.99 -13.78 10.81
N SER A 452 -12.14 -13.29 12.03
CA SER A 452 -13.43 -13.11 12.71
C SER A 452 -14.24 -11.94 12.13
N THR A 453 -13.57 -10.93 11.56
CA THR A 453 -14.17 -9.72 10.98
C THR A 453 -14.63 -9.88 9.54
N ILE A 454 -14.22 -10.96 8.88
CA ILE A 454 -14.49 -11.25 7.47
C ILE A 454 -13.91 -10.15 6.55
N ASN A 455 -12.81 -9.49 6.95
CA ASN A 455 -12.15 -8.50 6.12
C ASN A 455 -11.42 -9.18 4.96
N ARG A 456 -11.82 -8.91 3.72
CA ARG A 456 -11.24 -9.54 2.52
C ARG A 456 -10.34 -8.62 1.71
N ASN A 457 -10.10 -7.40 2.19
CA ASN A 457 -9.48 -6.33 1.42
C ASN A 457 -8.47 -5.56 2.27
N LEU A 458 -7.30 -5.30 1.68
CA LEU A 458 -6.25 -4.46 2.21
C LEU A 458 -5.63 -3.66 1.06
N ASN A 459 -5.59 -2.34 1.21
CA ASN A 459 -4.86 -1.41 0.34
C ASN A 459 -4.52 -0.15 1.16
N ASP A 460 -3.95 0.87 0.53
CA ASP A 460 -3.55 2.12 1.22
C ASP A 460 -4.71 2.97 1.80
N PHE A 461 -5.96 2.60 1.50
CA PHE A 461 -7.17 3.35 1.85
C PHE A 461 -8.22 2.48 2.58
N THR A 462 -7.89 1.24 2.94
CA THR A 462 -8.77 0.41 3.76
C THR A 462 -8.78 0.86 5.21
N THR A 463 -9.87 0.54 5.90
CA THR A 463 -9.98 0.64 7.36
C THR A 463 -10.50 -0.69 7.87
N PRO A 464 -10.10 -1.13 9.08
CA PRO A 464 -9.32 -0.41 10.10
C PRO A 464 -7.81 -0.38 9.87
N ALA A 465 -7.27 -1.20 8.96
CA ALA A 465 -5.85 -1.22 8.62
C ALA A 465 -5.60 -0.86 7.15
N ASP A 466 -4.46 -0.21 6.90
CA ASP A 466 -3.94 0.12 5.58
C ASP A 466 -2.56 -0.54 5.34
N CYS A 467 -2.04 -0.44 4.12
CA CYS A 467 -0.70 -0.93 3.76
C CYS A 467 0.25 0.18 3.31
N LYS A 468 0.08 1.42 3.80
CA LYS A 468 0.98 2.52 3.49
C LYS A 468 2.42 2.18 3.88
N GLN A 469 3.38 2.77 3.16
CA GLN A 469 4.78 2.67 3.55
C GLN A 469 4.99 3.22 4.97
N TRP A 470 6.04 2.76 5.66
CA TRP A 470 6.41 3.28 6.99
C TRP A 470 6.66 4.80 7.03
N SER A 471 6.88 5.40 5.86
CA SER A 471 7.01 6.85 5.66
C SER A 471 5.68 7.62 5.68
N GLY A 472 4.53 6.92 5.67
CA GLY A 472 3.18 7.46 5.50
C GLY A 472 2.73 7.62 4.04
N ASN A 473 3.61 7.38 3.06
CA ASN A 473 3.30 7.49 1.63
C ASN A 473 2.49 6.30 1.11
N ASN A 474 1.73 6.51 0.05
CA ASN A 474 1.05 5.44 -0.70
C ASN A 474 2.01 4.33 -1.12
N SER A 475 1.66 3.07 -0.84
CA SER A 475 2.42 1.89 -1.27
C SER A 475 2.04 1.42 -2.67
N ASN A 476 0.80 1.68 -3.10
CA ASN A 476 0.10 1.09 -4.24
C ASN A 476 -0.12 -0.43 -4.16
N VAL A 477 0.15 -1.05 -3.02
CA VAL A 477 -0.10 -2.47 -2.79
C VAL A 477 -1.60 -2.72 -2.67
N ILE A 478 -2.04 -3.79 -3.31
CA ILE A 478 -3.43 -4.27 -3.24
C ILE A 478 -3.44 -5.75 -2.86
N LEU A 479 -4.32 -6.10 -1.93
CA LEU A 479 -4.68 -7.48 -1.59
C LEU A 479 -6.21 -7.53 -1.44
N HIS A 480 -6.92 -8.20 -2.35
CA HIS A 480 -8.38 -8.28 -2.32
C HIS A 480 -8.91 -9.64 -2.76
N ASP A 481 -10.23 -9.82 -2.63
CA ASP A 481 -10.94 -11.07 -2.93
C ASP A 481 -10.37 -12.29 -2.17
N ILE A 482 -9.90 -12.04 -0.94
CA ILE A 482 -9.37 -13.08 -0.05
C ILE A 482 -10.46 -14.15 0.21
N SER A 483 -10.13 -15.39 -0.11
CA SER A 483 -11.03 -16.55 0.04
C SER A 483 -11.34 -16.88 1.50
N ASP A 484 -12.25 -17.82 1.73
CA ASP A 484 -12.37 -18.44 3.04
C ASP A 484 -11.11 -19.25 3.41
N PRO A 485 -10.79 -19.40 4.71
CA PRO A 485 -9.66 -20.20 5.18
C PRO A 485 -9.72 -21.66 4.70
N ALA A 486 -8.70 -22.05 3.94
CA ALA A 486 -8.56 -23.39 3.35
C ALA A 486 -7.06 -23.77 3.20
N PRO A 487 -6.73 -25.05 2.97
CA PRO A 487 -5.33 -25.48 2.73
C PRO A 487 -4.66 -24.77 1.54
N THR A 488 -5.44 -24.33 0.55
CA THR A 488 -5.05 -23.33 -0.44
C THR A 488 -6.07 -22.19 -0.35
N MET A 489 -5.60 -20.99 -0.05
CA MET A 489 -6.43 -19.77 -0.15
C MET A 489 -6.15 -19.06 -1.47
N THR A 490 -7.10 -18.26 -1.94
CA THR A 490 -6.92 -17.41 -3.12
C THR A 490 -7.10 -15.94 -2.77
N ALA A 491 -6.28 -15.07 -3.34
CA ALA A 491 -6.46 -13.61 -3.29
C ALA A 491 -5.83 -12.97 -4.54
N VAL A 492 -6.35 -11.81 -4.95
CA VAL A 492 -5.67 -10.92 -5.90
C VAL A 492 -4.60 -10.14 -5.14
N PHE A 493 -3.37 -10.11 -5.65
CA PHE A 493 -2.25 -9.43 -5.00
C PHE A 493 -1.28 -8.79 -5.99
N GLY A 494 -0.77 -7.59 -5.68
CA GLY A 494 0.21 -6.88 -6.49
C GLY A 494 0.72 -5.57 -5.88
N ASP A 495 1.71 -4.95 -6.54
CA ASP A 495 2.35 -3.68 -6.16
C ASP A 495 1.69 -2.44 -6.79
N LYS A 496 0.61 -2.62 -7.55
CA LYS A 496 -0.10 -1.60 -8.33
C LYS A 496 -1.57 -1.94 -8.47
N TRP A 497 -2.39 -0.94 -8.73
CA TRP A 497 -3.83 -1.10 -8.94
C TRP A 497 -4.17 -1.80 -10.27
N PHE A 498 -5.02 -2.82 -10.20
CA PHE A 498 -5.67 -3.49 -11.34
C PHE A 498 -6.90 -4.27 -10.82
N GLY A 499 -7.76 -4.73 -11.73
CA GLY A 499 -8.95 -5.50 -11.36
C GLY A 499 -10.09 -4.63 -10.84
N ASP A 500 -11.03 -5.25 -10.13
CA ASP A 500 -12.23 -4.56 -9.66
C ASP A 500 -11.96 -3.86 -8.33
N ILE A 501 -12.44 -2.61 -8.19
CA ILE A 501 -12.48 -1.90 -6.90
C ILE A 501 -13.44 -2.66 -5.95
N PRO A 502 -12.95 -3.21 -4.82
CA PRO A 502 -13.72 -4.20 -4.05
C PRO A 502 -14.73 -3.61 -3.05
N LEU A 503 -14.62 -2.34 -2.72
CA LEU A 503 -15.53 -1.60 -1.84
C LEU A 503 -15.48 -0.09 -2.16
N ASP A 504 -16.47 0.66 -1.66
CA ASP A 504 -16.47 2.12 -1.71
C ASP A 504 -15.20 2.69 -1.06
N LEU A 505 -14.40 3.46 -1.80
CA LEU A 505 -13.16 4.03 -1.30
C LEU A 505 -12.82 5.38 -1.95
N THR A 506 -11.97 6.14 -1.27
CA THR A 506 -11.39 7.39 -1.78
C THR A 506 -9.90 7.19 -2.04
N TRP A 507 -9.44 7.49 -3.24
CA TRP A 507 -8.02 7.70 -3.52
C TRP A 507 -7.64 9.12 -3.10
N GLU A 508 -6.73 9.23 -2.13
CA GLU A 508 -6.27 10.49 -1.51
C GLU A 508 -4.79 10.83 -1.79
N ASP A 509 -4.05 9.93 -2.45
CA ASP A 509 -2.63 10.08 -2.81
C ASP A 509 -2.36 9.40 -4.18
N ASN A 510 -1.12 9.48 -4.67
CA ASN A 510 -0.72 9.07 -6.02
C ASN A 510 -0.97 7.58 -6.34
N ILE A 511 -1.55 7.33 -7.51
CA ILE A 511 -2.00 6.01 -7.96
C ILE A 511 -1.19 5.52 -9.15
N GLU A 512 -0.63 4.31 -9.04
CA GLU A 512 0.01 3.58 -10.13
C GLU A 512 -0.84 2.39 -10.58
N PHE A 513 -1.08 2.32 -11.90
CA PHE A 513 -1.81 1.21 -12.52
C PHE A 513 -0.85 0.11 -12.97
N GLY A 514 -1.24 -1.14 -12.73
CA GLY A 514 -0.57 -2.37 -13.17
C GLY A 514 -1.38 -3.18 -14.19
N GLY A 515 -2.62 -2.77 -14.44
CA GLY A 515 -3.59 -3.36 -15.36
C GLY A 515 -4.85 -2.50 -15.37
N ASP A 516 -5.85 -2.88 -16.18
CA ASP A 516 -7.14 -2.19 -16.16
C ASP A 516 -7.82 -2.31 -14.79
N VAL A 517 -8.37 -1.19 -14.32
CA VAL A 517 -9.17 -1.11 -13.08
C VAL A 517 -10.64 -0.91 -13.47
N THR A 518 -11.56 -1.62 -12.82
CA THR A 518 -13.01 -1.39 -13.00
C THR A 518 -13.72 -1.03 -11.70
N VAL A 519 -14.80 -0.27 -11.80
CA VAL A 519 -15.67 0.10 -10.67
C VAL A 519 -17.02 -0.61 -10.85
N PRO A 520 -17.25 -1.72 -10.13
CA PRO A 520 -18.44 -2.56 -10.29
C PRO A 520 -19.76 -1.89 -9.92
N THR A 521 -20.86 -2.50 -10.37
CA THR A 521 -22.22 -2.05 -10.02
C THR A 521 -22.42 -1.93 -8.51
N GLY A 522 -22.77 -0.73 -8.06
CA GLY A 522 -23.01 -0.42 -6.65
C GLY A 522 -21.80 0.08 -5.88
N ILE A 523 -20.60 0.09 -6.49
CA ILE A 523 -19.37 0.64 -5.88
C ILE A 523 -19.18 2.10 -6.28
N VAL A 524 -18.67 2.91 -5.35
CA VAL A 524 -18.29 4.31 -5.54
C VAL A 524 -16.78 4.48 -5.33
N LEU A 525 -16.06 4.79 -6.39
CA LEU A 525 -14.68 5.26 -6.32
C LEU A 525 -14.69 6.79 -6.31
N SER A 526 -14.14 7.40 -5.25
CA SER A 526 -13.88 8.84 -5.21
C SER A 526 -12.38 9.12 -5.39
N ILE A 527 -12.05 10.23 -6.05
CA ILE A 527 -10.67 10.61 -6.37
C ILE A 527 -10.49 12.07 -5.97
N ASP A 528 -9.71 12.26 -4.91
CA ASP A 528 -9.65 13.53 -4.18
C ASP A 528 -8.79 14.60 -4.89
N PRO A 529 -8.92 15.87 -4.47
CA PRO A 529 -8.15 16.98 -5.04
C PRO A 529 -6.64 16.75 -5.01
N GLY A 530 -5.97 16.96 -6.15
CA GLY A 530 -4.52 16.86 -6.27
C GLY A 530 -3.93 15.47 -6.45
N VAL A 531 -4.73 14.39 -6.41
CA VAL A 531 -4.27 13.03 -6.78
C VAL A 531 -3.68 13.02 -8.19
N ALA A 532 -2.49 12.44 -8.34
CA ALA A 532 -1.93 12.11 -9.65
C ALA A 532 -2.00 10.60 -9.91
N ALA A 533 -2.66 10.22 -11.00
CA ALA A 533 -2.82 8.84 -11.43
C ALA A 533 -2.07 8.59 -12.75
N ASN A 534 -1.16 7.62 -12.75
CA ASN A 534 -0.45 7.19 -13.95
C ASN A 534 -1.06 5.87 -14.46
N LEU A 535 -1.69 5.94 -15.64
CA LEU A 535 -2.41 4.82 -16.23
C LEU A 535 -1.50 3.71 -16.78
N ASN A 536 -0.22 3.98 -17.05
CA ASN A 536 0.74 2.96 -17.54
C ASN A 536 0.23 2.11 -18.74
N SER A 537 -0.50 2.70 -19.69
CA SER A 537 -1.16 1.99 -20.82
C SER A 537 -2.39 1.14 -20.44
N CYS A 538 -3.00 1.41 -19.29
CA CYS A 538 -4.22 0.79 -18.79
C CYS A 538 -5.38 1.81 -18.74
N SER A 539 -6.50 1.43 -18.16
CA SER A 539 -7.68 2.27 -18.01
C SER A 539 -8.38 2.09 -16.66
N LEU A 540 -9.18 3.09 -16.27
CA LEU A 540 -10.14 3.03 -15.17
C LEU A 540 -11.55 3.12 -15.76
N LYS A 541 -12.41 2.12 -15.56
CA LYS A 541 -13.73 2.06 -16.20
C LYS A 541 -14.86 1.81 -15.20
N SER A 542 -16.03 2.41 -15.40
CA SER A 542 -17.24 1.99 -14.70
C SER A 542 -17.85 0.78 -15.41
N THR A 543 -18.07 -0.30 -14.66
CA THR A 543 -18.86 -1.48 -15.05
C THR A 543 -20.24 -1.45 -14.37
N GLY A 544 -20.74 -0.24 -14.11
CA GLY A 544 -22.01 0.07 -13.43
C GLY A 544 -21.86 0.79 -12.09
N GLY A 545 -20.63 0.99 -11.62
CA GLY A 545 -20.32 1.81 -10.44
C GLY A 545 -20.19 3.30 -10.76
N THR A 546 -19.86 4.09 -9.74
CA THR A 546 -19.69 5.55 -9.85
C THR A 546 -18.21 5.94 -9.71
N ILE A 547 -17.71 6.77 -10.62
CA ILE A 547 -16.39 7.39 -10.51
C ILE A 547 -16.57 8.89 -10.24
N ASN A 548 -16.32 9.31 -9.00
CA ASN A 548 -16.36 10.70 -8.57
C ASN A 548 -14.95 11.30 -8.63
N ARG A 549 -14.60 11.91 -9.78
CA ARG A 549 -13.29 12.54 -9.99
C ARG A 549 -13.31 14.04 -9.69
N ASP A 550 -12.50 14.52 -8.75
CA ASP A 550 -12.29 15.96 -8.57
C ASP A 550 -11.56 16.59 -9.79
N TYR A 551 -11.91 17.84 -10.11
CA TYR A 551 -11.38 18.54 -11.29
C TYR A 551 -9.86 18.81 -11.21
N SER A 552 -9.28 18.88 -10.02
CA SER A 552 -7.84 19.12 -9.81
C SER A 552 -7.00 17.84 -9.79
N SER A 553 -7.62 16.65 -9.77
CA SER A 553 -6.91 15.38 -9.96
C SER A 553 -6.34 15.30 -11.39
N THR A 554 -5.14 14.74 -11.52
CA THR A 554 -4.44 14.63 -12.81
C THR A 554 -4.30 13.18 -13.23
N PHE A 555 -4.49 12.91 -14.52
CA PHE A 555 -4.29 11.60 -15.12
C PHE A 555 -3.28 11.72 -16.26
N THR A 556 -2.40 10.73 -16.40
CA THR A 556 -1.43 10.68 -17.50
C THR A 556 -1.58 9.37 -18.28
N PRO A 557 -2.02 9.43 -19.56
CA PRO A 557 -2.65 10.58 -20.24
C PRO A 557 -4.07 10.86 -19.73
N ASP A 558 -4.68 11.97 -20.15
CA ASP A 558 -6.02 12.37 -19.72
C ASP A 558 -7.04 12.27 -20.88
N ILE A 559 -7.66 11.10 -21.02
CA ILE A 559 -8.71 10.80 -21.99
C ILE A 559 -9.91 10.28 -21.23
N ARG A 560 -11.07 10.92 -21.38
CA ARG A 560 -12.26 10.65 -20.58
C ARG A 560 -13.42 10.22 -21.49
N LEU A 561 -14.12 9.16 -21.14
CA LEU A 561 -15.45 8.85 -21.69
C LEU A 561 -16.48 9.32 -20.68
N VAL A 562 -17.40 10.19 -21.10
CA VAL A 562 -18.44 10.76 -20.22
C VAL A 562 -19.84 10.57 -20.80
N ASN A 563 -20.85 10.59 -19.93
CA ASN A 563 -22.25 10.65 -20.33
C ASN A 563 -22.94 11.74 -19.49
N GLY A 564 -23.21 12.89 -20.10
CA GLY A 564 -23.58 14.10 -19.37
C GLY A 564 -22.49 14.47 -18.36
N SER A 565 -22.84 14.54 -17.07
CA SER A 565 -21.89 14.82 -15.98
C SER A 565 -21.21 13.56 -15.38
N MET A 566 -21.51 12.36 -15.87
CA MET A 566 -20.98 11.11 -15.32
C MET A 566 -19.71 10.68 -16.05
N LEU A 567 -18.63 10.41 -15.31
CA LEU A 567 -17.42 9.80 -15.85
C LEU A 567 -17.63 8.28 -16.00
N LYS A 568 -17.67 7.79 -17.24
CA LYS A 568 -17.77 6.36 -17.57
C LYS A 568 -16.41 5.67 -17.57
N GLY A 569 -15.34 6.39 -17.90
CA GLY A 569 -14.00 5.85 -17.82
C GLY A 569 -12.91 6.83 -18.22
N GLN A 570 -11.68 6.42 -17.95
CA GLN A 570 -10.45 7.17 -18.08
C GLN A 570 -9.42 6.25 -18.75
N TYR A 571 -8.85 6.66 -19.89
CA TYR A 571 -8.19 5.75 -20.82
C TYR A 571 -6.76 6.19 -21.16
N SER A 572 -5.88 5.21 -21.40
CA SER A 572 -4.55 5.49 -21.93
C SER A 572 -4.55 5.84 -23.42
N THR A 573 -5.56 5.38 -24.17
CA THR A 573 -5.67 5.64 -25.61
C THR A 573 -7.09 6.09 -26.00
N TYR A 574 -7.18 6.87 -27.09
CA TYR A 574 -8.49 7.26 -27.64
C TYR A 574 -9.18 6.07 -28.34
N GLN A 575 -8.41 5.09 -28.80
CA GLN A 575 -8.93 3.88 -29.44
C GLN A 575 -9.74 3.03 -28.44
N GLU A 576 -9.26 2.88 -27.20
CA GLU A 576 -10.00 2.19 -26.14
C GLU A 576 -11.26 2.98 -25.74
N ALA A 577 -11.14 4.30 -25.57
CA ALA A 577 -12.28 5.16 -25.29
C ALA A 577 -13.35 5.07 -26.40
N PHE A 578 -12.95 4.99 -27.68
CA PHE A 578 -13.87 4.80 -28.81
C PHE A 578 -14.46 3.40 -28.90
N ALA A 579 -13.77 2.36 -28.41
CA ALA A 579 -14.30 1.00 -28.38
C ALA A 579 -15.45 0.84 -27.36
N ASP A 580 -15.37 1.56 -26.23
CA ASP A 580 -16.37 1.51 -25.15
C ASP A 580 -17.47 2.59 -25.29
N ALA A 581 -17.27 3.58 -26.15
CA ALA A 581 -18.21 4.67 -26.40
C ALA A 581 -19.54 4.21 -27.04
N GLN A 582 -20.63 4.83 -26.61
CA GLN A 582 -21.95 4.76 -27.23
C GLN A 582 -22.31 6.11 -27.84
N SER A 583 -23.25 6.17 -28.78
CA SER A 583 -23.62 7.40 -29.51
C SER A 583 -24.28 8.50 -28.67
N THR A 584 -24.47 8.27 -27.37
CA THR A 584 -24.97 9.25 -26.38
C THR A 584 -23.89 9.75 -25.43
N ASP A 585 -22.66 9.24 -25.56
CA ASP A 585 -21.52 9.63 -24.74
C ASP A 585 -20.76 10.80 -25.41
N GLU A 586 -19.74 11.31 -24.74
CA GLU A 586 -18.72 12.18 -25.32
C GLU A 586 -17.32 11.67 -24.92
N VAL A 587 -16.34 11.83 -25.80
CA VAL A 587 -14.93 11.56 -25.49
C VAL A 587 -14.17 12.87 -25.32
N HIS A 588 -13.73 13.16 -24.11
CA HIS A 588 -13.00 14.38 -23.78
C HIS A 588 -11.49 14.10 -23.82
N ILE A 589 -10.79 14.82 -24.71
CA ILE A 589 -9.34 14.84 -24.84
C ILE A 589 -8.80 15.97 -23.97
N CYS A 590 -8.14 15.61 -22.87
CA CYS A 590 -7.63 16.55 -21.86
C CYS A 590 -6.10 16.58 -21.78
N SER A 591 -5.41 15.85 -22.66
CA SER A 591 -3.95 15.92 -22.90
C SER A 591 -3.66 15.94 -24.39
N ASP A 592 -2.45 16.32 -24.79
CA ASP A 592 -2.04 16.34 -26.21
C ASP A 592 -2.11 14.94 -26.86
N ILE A 593 -2.76 14.84 -28.01
CA ILE A 593 -3.01 13.59 -28.75
C ILE A 593 -2.76 13.76 -30.24
N THR A 594 -2.33 12.69 -30.90
CA THR A 594 -2.21 12.62 -32.36
C THR A 594 -3.08 11.50 -32.94
N TRP A 595 -3.90 11.86 -33.93
CA TRP A 595 -4.57 10.91 -34.83
C TRP A 595 -3.75 10.74 -36.10
N ALA A 596 -3.40 9.48 -36.43
CA ALA A 596 -2.52 9.12 -37.55
C ALA A 596 -2.98 7.83 -38.27
N ILE A 597 -4.25 7.46 -38.09
CA ILE A 597 -4.93 6.33 -38.72
C ILE A 597 -6.34 6.76 -39.10
N THR A 598 -7.02 6.04 -39.99
CA THR A 598 -8.44 6.31 -40.28
C THR A 598 -9.28 6.25 -38.99
N ILE A 599 -9.92 7.35 -38.65
CA ILE A 599 -10.84 7.49 -37.51
C ILE A 599 -12.28 7.38 -38.00
N SER A 600 -13.14 6.78 -37.19
CA SER A 600 -14.59 6.82 -37.37
C SER A 600 -15.20 7.09 -36.00
N LEU A 601 -15.85 8.25 -35.85
CA LEU A 601 -16.35 8.68 -34.56
C LEU A 601 -17.55 7.81 -34.12
N PRO A 602 -17.55 7.30 -32.88
CA PRO A 602 -18.72 6.64 -32.28
C PRO A 602 -19.67 7.63 -31.60
N CYS A 603 -19.15 8.80 -31.22
CA CYS A 603 -19.81 9.86 -30.46
C CYS A 603 -19.09 11.20 -30.68
N ASP A 604 -19.57 12.29 -30.06
CA ASP A 604 -18.88 13.59 -30.06
C ASP A 604 -17.51 13.51 -29.35
N VAL A 605 -16.55 14.28 -29.85
CA VAL A 605 -15.20 14.41 -29.28
C VAL A 605 -14.97 15.86 -28.86
N ILE A 606 -14.59 16.07 -27.60
CA ILE A 606 -14.36 17.39 -27.01
C ILE A 606 -12.88 17.57 -26.70
N VAL A 607 -12.22 18.55 -27.32
CA VAL A 607 -10.86 18.96 -26.98
C VAL A 607 -10.92 19.99 -25.85
N ALA A 608 -10.38 19.62 -24.70
CA ALA A 608 -10.42 20.44 -23.49
C ALA A 608 -9.40 21.59 -23.53
N ASN A 609 -9.58 22.57 -22.63
CA ASN A 609 -8.68 23.70 -22.46
C ASN A 609 -7.21 23.25 -22.25
N ASN A 610 -6.29 23.83 -23.01
CA ASN A 610 -4.85 23.51 -23.07
C ASN A 610 -4.49 22.12 -23.64
N ALA A 611 -5.44 21.34 -24.16
CA ALA A 611 -5.15 20.12 -24.90
C ALA A 611 -5.07 20.37 -26.40
N THR A 612 -4.15 19.71 -27.08
CA THR A 612 -3.98 19.75 -28.53
C THR A 612 -4.35 18.41 -29.16
N LEU A 613 -5.39 18.40 -30.00
CA LEU A 613 -5.63 17.30 -30.93
C LEU A 613 -4.93 17.62 -32.26
N THR A 614 -3.90 16.84 -32.61
CA THR A 614 -3.23 16.93 -33.91
C THR A 614 -3.68 15.81 -34.84
N ILE A 615 -4.07 16.16 -36.06
CA ILE A 615 -4.51 15.23 -37.10
C ILE A 615 -3.52 15.34 -38.26
N VAL A 616 -2.70 14.30 -38.45
CA VAL A 616 -1.58 14.34 -39.41
C VAL A 616 -2.03 14.04 -40.83
N ASP A 617 -1.12 14.25 -41.80
CA ASP A 617 -1.37 14.03 -43.22
C ASP A 617 -2.02 12.68 -43.54
N GLN A 618 -2.88 12.67 -44.55
CA GLN A 618 -3.57 11.46 -45.04
C GLN A 618 -4.52 10.78 -44.03
N THR A 619 -4.68 11.30 -42.82
CA THR A 619 -5.71 10.85 -41.87
C THR A 619 -7.10 11.18 -42.40
N LEU A 620 -7.94 10.17 -42.57
CA LEU A 620 -9.38 10.30 -42.81
C LEU A 620 -10.14 10.20 -41.48
N VAL A 621 -10.98 11.19 -41.19
CA VAL A 621 -11.86 11.20 -40.01
C VAL A 621 -13.31 11.20 -40.48
N ASN A 622 -13.99 10.05 -40.37
CA ASN A 622 -15.42 9.93 -40.63
C ASN A 622 -16.19 10.38 -39.38
N LEU A 623 -17.02 11.41 -39.50
CA LEU A 623 -17.74 12.00 -38.37
C LEU A 623 -18.99 11.21 -37.99
N ASN A 624 -19.62 10.50 -38.94
CA ASN A 624 -20.78 9.62 -38.72
C ASN A 624 -21.99 10.28 -38.00
N GLY A 625 -22.20 11.59 -38.17
CA GLY A 625 -23.25 12.34 -37.47
C GLY A 625 -22.81 12.99 -36.15
N ASN A 626 -21.53 12.87 -35.78
CA ASN A 626 -20.93 13.48 -34.59
C ASN A 626 -20.04 14.68 -34.97
N ALA A 627 -19.44 15.32 -33.97
CA ALA A 627 -18.54 16.45 -34.13
C ALA A 627 -17.22 16.29 -33.35
N VAL A 628 -16.19 17.01 -33.79
CA VAL A 628 -14.96 17.27 -32.99
C VAL A 628 -14.98 18.74 -32.61
N LYS A 629 -15.15 19.04 -31.32
CA LYS A 629 -15.35 20.42 -30.82
C LYS A 629 -14.19 20.82 -29.92
N SER A 630 -13.87 22.10 -29.90
CA SER A 630 -12.91 22.68 -28.96
C SER A 630 -13.62 23.54 -27.91
N THR A 631 -13.25 23.36 -26.65
CA THR A 631 -13.64 24.27 -25.56
C THR A 631 -12.66 25.44 -25.45
N ASN A 632 -12.99 26.47 -24.65
CA ASN A 632 -12.17 27.68 -24.51
C ASN A 632 -10.70 27.37 -24.14
N GLY A 633 -9.82 27.38 -25.15
CA GLY A 633 -8.38 27.14 -25.04
C GLY A 633 -7.89 25.76 -25.49
N GLY A 634 -8.76 24.86 -25.97
CA GLY A 634 -8.35 23.65 -26.69
C GLY A 634 -7.93 23.95 -28.13
N THR A 635 -7.08 23.11 -28.71
CA THR A 635 -6.55 23.32 -30.08
C THR A 635 -6.80 22.11 -30.97
N ILE A 636 -7.45 22.31 -32.12
CA ILE A 636 -7.60 21.31 -33.19
C ILE A 636 -6.65 21.67 -34.33
N ASN A 637 -5.53 20.94 -34.44
CA ASN A 637 -4.55 21.09 -35.49
C ASN A 637 -4.84 20.09 -36.61
N LYS A 638 -5.21 20.60 -37.80
CA LYS A 638 -5.43 19.83 -39.01
C LYS A 638 -4.24 20.02 -39.97
N ASP A 639 -3.49 18.97 -40.29
CA ASP A 639 -2.55 19.02 -41.40
C ASP A 639 -3.30 19.21 -42.73
N GLY A 640 -2.73 19.94 -43.68
CA GLY A 640 -3.41 20.41 -44.90
C GLY A 640 -3.92 19.30 -45.83
N ILE A 641 -3.47 18.05 -45.63
CA ILE A 641 -3.86 16.86 -46.40
C ILE A 641 -4.76 15.91 -45.59
N ALA A 642 -5.05 16.20 -44.31
CA ALA A 642 -6.05 15.46 -43.56
C ALA A 642 -7.46 15.72 -44.12
N VAL A 643 -8.34 14.73 -44.02
CA VAL A 643 -9.70 14.79 -44.59
C VAL A 643 -10.72 14.51 -43.49
N PHE A 644 -11.67 15.43 -43.32
CA PHE A 644 -12.89 15.15 -42.56
C PHE A 644 -13.99 14.72 -43.54
N ASN A 645 -14.90 13.87 -43.08
CA ASN A 645 -16.00 13.36 -43.88
C ASN A 645 -17.28 13.32 -43.03
N PRO A 646 -18.22 14.28 -43.21
CA PRO A 646 -18.12 15.47 -44.07
C PRO A 646 -17.21 16.58 -43.51
N ASP A 647 -16.93 17.64 -44.28
CA ASP A 647 -15.98 18.70 -43.93
C ASP A 647 -16.62 20.10 -43.69
N TYR A 648 -17.41 20.25 -42.62
CA TYR A 648 -17.92 21.52 -42.09
C TYR A 648 -17.06 22.06 -40.92
N ARG A 649 -16.34 23.17 -41.13
CA ARG A 649 -15.42 23.76 -40.14
C ARG A 649 -15.94 25.07 -39.56
N LEU A 650 -16.18 25.13 -38.25
CA LEU A 650 -16.36 26.40 -37.54
C LEU A 650 -14.98 26.90 -37.10
N VAL A 651 -14.62 28.13 -37.48
CA VAL A 651 -13.32 28.74 -37.18
C VAL A 651 -13.46 30.11 -36.51
N ASP A 652 -12.46 30.49 -35.70
CA ASP A 652 -12.21 31.87 -35.29
C ASP A 652 -10.83 32.28 -35.82
N GLY A 653 -10.84 33.21 -36.78
CA GLY A 653 -9.66 33.56 -37.57
C GLY A 653 -9.08 32.36 -38.33
N SER A 654 -7.94 31.85 -37.86
CA SER A 654 -7.28 30.65 -38.40
C SER A 654 -7.43 29.39 -37.53
N THR A 655 -8.11 29.50 -36.39
CA THR A 655 -8.22 28.43 -35.38
C THR A 655 -9.50 27.64 -35.61
N ILE A 656 -9.40 26.32 -35.75
CA ILE A 656 -10.58 25.43 -35.82
C ILE A 656 -11.18 25.33 -34.40
N LYS A 657 -12.41 25.84 -34.26
CA LYS A 657 -13.22 25.71 -33.04
C LYS A 657 -14.04 24.44 -33.05
N GLY A 658 -14.44 23.96 -34.22
CA GLY A 658 -15.10 22.66 -34.33
C GLY A 658 -15.24 22.16 -35.76
N GLN A 659 -15.45 20.86 -35.86
CA GLN A 659 -15.69 20.10 -37.06
C GLN A 659 -17.03 19.37 -36.90
N TYR A 660 -17.98 19.58 -37.82
CA TYR A 660 -19.38 19.18 -37.62
C TYR A 660 -19.88 18.25 -38.72
N SER A 661 -20.97 17.54 -38.43
CA SER A 661 -21.62 16.62 -39.37
C SER A 661 -22.55 17.31 -40.38
N SER A 662 -23.01 18.52 -40.04
CA SER A 662 -23.93 19.35 -40.83
C SER A 662 -23.68 20.84 -40.58
N CYS A 663 -24.30 21.71 -41.38
CA CYS A 663 -24.25 23.15 -41.12
C CYS A 663 -25.15 23.55 -39.93
N GLU A 664 -26.26 22.84 -39.70
CA GLU A 664 -27.18 23.04 -38.59
C GLU A 664 -26.55 22.76 -37.22
N ASP A 665 -25.74 21.69 -37.11
CA ASP A 665 -24.96 21.40 -35.90
C ASP A 665 -23.95 22.52 -35.64
N ALA A 666 -23.22 22.93 -36.68
CA ALA A 666 -22.22 24.00 -36.58
C ALA A 666 -22.84 25.35 -36.18
N PHE A 667 -24.02 25.68 -36.70
CA PHE A 667 -24.76 26.90 -36.34
C PHE A 667 -25.29 26.87 -34.90
N THR A 668 -25.52 25.70 -34.31
CA THR A 668 -25.95 25.58 -32.91
C THR A 668 -24.86 26.03 -31.94
N ASP A 669 -23.60 25.73 -32.26
CA ASP A 669 -22.42 26.04 -31.44
C ASP A 669 -21.70 27.36 -31.84
N ALA A 670 -22.19 28.06 -32.88
CA ALA A 670 -21.55 29.24 -33.47
C ALA A 670 -21.79 30.55 -32.71
N ALA A 671 -20.70 31.30 -32.47
CA ALA A 671 -20.75 32.70 -32.05
C ALA A 671 -20.76 33.65 -33.26
N THR A 672 -21.24 34.89 -33.06
CA THR A 672 -21.37 35.90 -34.14
C THR A 672 -20.02 36.39 -34.70
N THR A 673 -18.91 36.00 -34.09
CA THR A 673 -17.53 36.31 -34.52
C THR A 673 -16.88 35.17 -35.30
N ASP A 674 -17.50 34.00 -35.32
CA ASP A 674 -16.96 32.81 -35.98
C ASP A 674 -17.25 32.85 -37.50
N GLU A 675 -16.55 32.02 -38.26
CA GLU A 675 -16.85 31.72 -39.67
C GLU A 675 -17.09 30.21 -39.83
N LEU A 676 -18.22 29.81 -40.44
CA LEU A 676 -18.45 28.44 -40.89
C LEU A 676 -17.93 28.27 -42.33
N GLN A 677 -16.88 27.49 -42.51
CA GLN A 677 -16.32 27.11 -43.80
C GLN A 677 -16.88 25.74 -44.23
N ILE A 678 -17.56 25.71 -45.37
CA ILE A 678 -18.28 24.52 -45.86
C ILE A 678 -17.51 23.92 -47.04
N TYR A 679 -16.69 22.89 -46.78
CA TYR A 679 -15.94 22.17 -47.81
C TYR A 679 -16.77 21.00 -48.37
N GLU A 680 -18.04 21.27 -48.70
CA GLU A 680 -19.03 20.28 -49.15
C GLU A 680 -19.93 20.81 -50.28
N TYR A 681 -20.63 19.91 -50.97
CA TYR A 681 -21.67 20.25 -51.93
C TYR A 681 -23.02 20.45 -51.22
N GLU A 682 -23.13 21.58 -50.53
CA GLU A 682 -24.21 21.89 -49.58
C GLU A 682 -25.57 22.19 -50.25
N SER A 683 -26.68 21.90 -49.55
CA SER A 683 -28.04 22.13 -50.02
C SER A 683 -28.98 22.57 -48.89
N TRP A 684 -29.22 23.88 -48.79
CA TRP A 684 -30.16 24.46 -47.84
C TRP A 684 -31.60 24.31 -48.34
N ASN A 685 -32.34 23.41 -47.68
CA ASN A 685 -33.69 22.99 -48.09
C ASN A 685 -34.83 23.52 -47.20
N SER A 686 -34.51 24.28 -46.16
CA SER A 686 -35.44 24.80 -45.16
C SER A 686 -35.06 26.20 -44.70
N ALA A 687 -36.02 26.94 -44.13
CA ALA A 687 -35.73 28.24 -43.53
C ALA A 687 -34.85 28.07 -42.28
N MET A 688 -33.76 28.85 -42.19
CA MET A 688 -32.78 28.77 -41.10
C MET A 688 -32.29 30.15 -40.67
N ALA A 689 -31.83 30.23 -39.42
CA ALA A 689 -31.12 31.40 -38.89
C ALA A 689 -29.61 31.17 -39.04
N ILE A 690 -28.89 32.18 -39.53
CA ILE A 690 -27.45 32.10 -39.77
C ILE A 690 -26.77 33.01 -38.74
N PRO A 691 -26.12 32.44 -37.70
CA PRO A 691 -25.65 33.18 -36.53
C PRO A 691 -24.29 33.86 -36.73
N CYS A 692 -23.49 33.39 -37.68
CA CYS A 692 -22.08 33.70 -37.89
C CYS A 692 -21.78 33.96 -39.37
N ASP A 693 -20.54 34.29 -39.72
CA ASP A 693 -20.14 34.34 -41.13
C ASP A 693 -20.16 32.93 -41.76
N VAL A 694 -20.47 32.84 -43.04
CA VAL A 694 -20.46 31.58 -43.80
C VAL A 694 -19.57 31.73 -45.02
N ARG A 695 -18.69 30.76 -45.27
CA ARG A 695 -17.83 30.70 -46.44
C ARG A 695 -18.01 29.40 -47.21
N ILE A 696 -18.30 29.51 -48.50
CA ILE A 696 -18.20 28.41 -49.47
C ILE A 696 -16.84 28.54 -50.18
N PRO A 697 -15.83 27.70 -49.89
CA PRO A 697 -14.50 27.78 -50.48
C PRO A 697 -14.51 27.45 -51.98
N ALA A 698 -13.44 27.80 -52.69
CA ALA A 698 -13.29 27.47 -54.11
C ALA A 698 -13.31 25.95 -54.34
N GLY A 699 -14.03 25.51 -55.37
CA GLY A 699 -14.24 24.09 -55.70
C GLY A 699 -15.56 23.49 -55.17
N TYR A 700 -16.21 24.16 -54.22
CA TYR A 700 -17.47 23.73 -53.60
C TYR A 700 -18.66 24.59 -54.05
N SER A 701 -19.88 24.15 -53.74
CA SER A 701 -21.10 24.86 -54.13
C SER A 701 -22.18 24.81 -53.07
N LEU A 702 -22.94 25.89 -52.93
CA LEU A 702 -24.17 25.94 -52.13
C LEU A 702 -25.40 25.98 -53.04
N THR A 703 -26.33 25.04 -52.87
CA THR A 703 -27.66 25.11 -53.49
C THR A 703 -28.67 25.63 -52.45
N VAL A 704 -29.54 26.55 -52.85
CA VAL A 704 -30.58 27.12 -51.98
C VAL A 704 -31.95 26.85 -52.59
N ALA A 705 -32.79 26.09 -51.88
CA ALA A 705 -34.11 25.71 -52.37
C ALA A 705 -35.07 26.91 -52.47
N GLN A 706 -35.97 26.89 -53.45
CA GLN A 706 -37.04 27.88 -53.60
C GLN A 706 -37.95 27.96 -52.35
N ASN A 707 -38.59 29.12 -52.14
CA ASN A 707 -39.55 29.35 -51.05
C ASN A 707 -39.00 29.15 -49.61
N ILE A 708 -37.72 29.46 -49.38
CA ILE A 708 -37.14 29.50 -48.02
C ILE A 708 -36.66 30.90 -47.65
N GLN A 709 -36.64 31.19 -46.34
CA GLN A 709 -36.09 32.42 -45.77
C GLN A 709 -34.82 32.10 -44.96
N LEU A 710 -33.73 32.78 -45.28
CA LEU A 710 -32.44 32.71 -44.60
C LEU A 710 -32.23 34.01 -43.83
N SER A 711 -32.07 33.91 -42.51
CA SER A 711 -32.10 35.06 -41.60
C SER A 711 -30.75 35.26 -40.89
N PHE A 712 -29.95 36.19 -41.40
CA PHE A 712 -28.58 36.47 -40.98
C PHE A 712 -28.51 37.40 -39.76
N THR A 713 -27.70 37.05 -38.75
CA THR A 713 -27.47 37.95 -37.62
C THR A 713 -26.79 39.26 -38.07
N PRO A 714 -27.11 40.43 -37.48
CA PRO A 714 -26.48 41.68 -37.89
C PRO A 714 -24.93 41.62 -37.87
N ASN A 715 -24.32 42.22 -38.90
CA ASN A 715 -22.90 42.17 -39.25
C ASN A 715 -22.34 40.79 -39.68
N THR A 716 -23.18 39.78 -39.94
CA THR A 716 -22.74 38.50 -40.54
C THR A 716 -22.86 38.49 -42.07
N ARG A 717 -22.05 37.67 -42.73
CA ARG A 717 -21.82 37.66 -44.17
C ARG A 717 -21.91 36.25 -44.78
N LEU A 718 -22.51 36.15 -45.96
CA LEU A 718 -22.36 34.96 -46.82
C LEU A 718 -21.26 35.23 -47.86
N THR A 719 -20.16 34.48 -47.80
CA THR A 719 -19.02 34.61 -48.71
C THR A 719 -18.91 33.40 -49.64
N ILE A 720 -18.95 33.64 -50.95
CA ILE A 720 -18.85 32.62 -52.00
C ILE A 720 -17.50 32.80 -52.73
N ASN A 721 -16.55 31.92 -52.43
CA ASN A 721 -15.33 31.71 -53.21
C ASN A 721 -15.50 30.56 -54.22
N GLY A 722 -16.45 29.66 -53.99
CA GLY A 722 -16.91 28.62 -54.90
C GLY A 722 -18.04 29.10 -55.80
N SER A 723 -19.19 28.42 -55.74
CA SER A 723 -20.40 28.77 -56.50
C SER A 723 -21.65 28.73 -55.62
N ILE A 724 -22.72 29.42 -56.05
CA ILE A 724 -24.04 29.36 -55.41
C ILE A 724 -25.16 29.27 -56.45
N GLN A 725 -26.14 28.41 -56.19
CA GLN A 725 -27.31 28.15 -57.02
C GLN A 725 -28.57 28.49 -56.22
N ALA A 726 -29.05 29.73 -56.35
CA ALA A 726 -30.17 30.28 -55.62
C ALA A 726 -31.32 30.63 -56.58
N ILE A 727 -31.98 29.59 -57.09
CA ILE A 727 -33.01 29.67 -58.13
C ILE A 727 -34.39 29.45 -57.50
N GLY A 728 -35.11 30.55 -57.29
CA GLY A 728 -36.52 30.55 -56.90
C GLY A 728 -37.47 30.38 -58.08
N ALA A 729 -38.75 30.66 -57.85
CA ALA A 729 -39.74 30.83 -58.92
C ALA A 729 -40.72 31.96 -58.60
N ASP A 730 -41.52 32.39 -59.58
CA ASP A 730 -42.58 33.38 -59.33
C ASP A 730 -43.57 32.85 -58.28
N GLY A 731 -43.89 33.68 -57.29
CA GLY A 731 -44.62 33.29 -56.07
C GLY A 731 -43.81 32.49 -55.02
N ASN A 732 -42.70 31.86 -55.38
CA ASN A 732 -41.86 30.98 -54.52
C ASN A 732 -40.43 31.53 -54.37
N ARG A 733 -40.30 32.81 -54.00
CA ARG A 733 -39.01 33.52 -53.92
C ARG A 733 -38.14 33.00 -52.77
N ILE A 734 -36.84 32.99 -52.96
CA ILE A 734 -35.86 32.80 -51.88
C ILE A 734 -35.64 34.15 -51.20
N VAL A 735 -35.63 34.21 -49.87
CA VAL A 735 -35.48 35.47 -49.12
C VAL A 735 -34.22 35.45 -48.26
N PHE A 736 -33.24 36.27 -48.60
CA PHE A 736 -32.05 36.55 -47.79
C PHE A 736 -32.31 37.85 -47.01
N THR A 737 -32.42 37.77 -45.69
CA THR A 737 -32.78 38.89 -44.82
C THR A 737 -32.00 38.84 -43.51
N ARG A 738 -32.11 39.87 -42.67
CA ARG A 738 -31.52 39.84 -41.31
C ARG A 738 -32.46 39.17 -40.30
N SER A 739 -31.88 38.64 -39.22
CA SER A 739 -32.62 38.32 -38.00
C SER A 739 -32.98 39.59 -37.20
N GLY A 740 -33.96 39.47 -36.30
CA GLY A 740 -34.39 40.55 -35.40
C GLY A 740 -35.09 41.74 -36.08
N SER A 741 -35.26 42.85 -35.34
CA SER A 741 -36.02 44.04 -35.80
C SER A 741 -35.17 45.28 -36.11
N SER A 742 -33.87 45.29 -35.76
CA SER A 742 -32.92 46.37 -36.09
C SER A 742 -31.57 45.82 -36.60
N GLY A 743 -30.67 46.72 -37.02
CA GLY A 743 -29.35 46.38 -37.59
C GLY A 743 -29.37 46.11 -39.09
N LYS A 744 -28.22 45.72 -39.63
CA LYS A 744 -28.02 45.22 -40.99
C LYS A 744 -27.06 44.04 -40.94
N TRP A 745 -27.27 43.03 -41.78
CA TRP A 745 -26.26 42.00 -42.08
C TRP A 745 -25.34 42.50 -43.20
N ASP A 746 -24.19 41.87 -43.43
CA ASP A 746 -23.19 42.40 -44.35
C ASP A 746 -23.61 42.25 -45.81
N GLY A 747 -24.08 41.06 -46.20
CA GLY A 747 -24.53 40.77 -47.56
C GLY A 747 -24.07 39.43 -48.13
N ILE A 748 -24.40 39.21 -49.40
CA ILE A 748 -23.85 38.13 -50.23
C ILE A 748 -22.61 38.66 -50.95
N PHE A 749 -21.45 38.10 -50.67
CA PHE A 749 -20.15 38.48 -51.23
C PHE A 749 -19.63 37.36 -52.12
N ILE A 750 -19.50 37.61 -53.42
CA ILE A 750 -18.85 36.69 -54.35
C ILE A 750 -17.45 37.24 -54.62
N HIS A 751 -16.44 36.52 -54.16
CA HIS A 751 -15.08 37.04 -54.04
C HIS A 751 -14.02 36.03 -54.50
N ASN A 752 -13.22 36.43 -55.50
CA ASN A 752 -12.24 35.57 -56.17
C ASN A 752 -12.86 34.25 -56.69
N ALA A 753 -14.16 34.24 -57.00
CA ALA A 753 -14.85 33.04 -57.46
C ALA A 753 -14.36 32.66 -58.87
N SER A 754 -14.08 31.37 -59.04
CA SER A 754 -13.49 30.81 -60.25
C SER A 754 -13.93 29.36 -60.43
N GLY A 755 -14.10 28.94 -61.69
CA GLY A 755 -14.68 27.64 -62.02
C GLY A 755 -16.17 27.74 -62.28
N ALA A 756 -16.99 27.15 -61.40
CA ALA A 756 -18.43 27.04 -61.58
C ALA A 756 -19.17 28.38 -61.47
N ASP A 757 -20.26 28.48 -62.24
CA ASP A 757 -21.11 29.67 -62.34
C ASP A 757 -22.03 29.81 -61.12
N SER A 758 -22.44 31.04 -60.82
CA SER A 758 -23.41 31.31 -59.74
C SER A 758 -24.64 32.02 -60.26
N ASP A 759 -25.80 31.43 -59.97
CA ASP A 759 -27.08 31.87 -60.52
C ASP A 759 -28.03 32.26 -59.39
N PHE A 760 -28.62 33.45 -59.54
CA PHE A 760 -29.65 33.98 -58.66
C PHE A 760 -30.87 34.29 -59.51
N ASP A 761 -31.97 33.58 -59.30
CA ASP A 761 -33.24 33.85 -59.96
C ASP A 761 -34.39 33.91 -58.95
N TYR A 762 -35.35 34.81 -59.18
CA TYR A 762 -36.49 35.07 -58.29
C TYR A 762 -36.13 35.29 -56.79
N ILE A 763 -34.95 35.83 -56.48
CA ILE A 763 -34.51 36.07 -55.09
C ILE A 763 -34.96 37.43 -54.53
N THR A 764 -35.07 37.55 -53.21
CA THR A 764 -35.16 38.83 -52.50
C THR A 764 -33.97 38.94 -51.56
N VAL A 765 -33.22 40.03 -51.61
CA VAL A 765 -32.14 40.34 -50.66
C VAL A 765 -32.46 41.65 -49.99
N GLU A 766 -32.58 41.65 -48.67
CA GLU A 766 -33.04 42.81 -47.93
C GLU A 766 -32.35 43.04 -46.58
N HIS A 767 -32.43 44.31 -46.13
CA HIS A 767 -31.86 44.81 -44.89
C HIS A 767 -30.35 44.53 -44.69
N SER A 768 -29.55 44.44 -45.75
CA SER A 768 -28.09 44.28 -45.66
C SER A 768 -27.32 45.61 -45.82
N TYR A 769 -26.00 45.59 -45.62
CA TYR A 769 -25.11 46.65 -46.11
C TYR A 769 -24.96 46.56 -47.62
N TYR A 770 -24.57 45.40 -48.15
CA TYR A 770 -24.51 45.11 -49.59
C TYR A 770 -25.52 44.03 -49.94
N GLY A 771 -26.39 44.21 -50.93
CA GLY A 771 -27.31 43.13 -51.34
C GLY A 771 -26.50 41.99 -51.95
N ILE A 772 -25.92 42.25 -53.12
CA ILE A 772 -24.90 41.39 -53.73
C ILE A 772 -23.66 42.25 -54.03
N TYR A 773 -22.50 41.78 -53.58
CA TYR A 773 -21.18 42.37 -53.81
C TYR A 773 -20.31 41.40 -54.61
N LEU A 774 -19.90 41.78 -55.82
CA LEU A 774 -19.00 40.99 -56.67
C LEU A 774 -17.61 41.61 -56.69
N SER A 775 -16.58 40.78 -56.53
CA SER A 775 -15.18 41.24 -56.59
C SER A 775 -14.24 40.17 -57.15
N ASN A 776 -13.37 40.57 -58.08
CA ASN A 776 -12.34 39.73 -58.72
C ASN A 776 -12.86 38.36 -59.23
N THR A 777 -14.11 38.30 -59.67
CA THR A 777 -14.78 37.04 -60.02
C THR A 777 -14.72 36.80 -61.53
N ILE A 778 -14.35 35.58 -61.91
CA ILE A 778 -14.13 35.17 -63.32
C ILE A 778 -15.09 34.07 -63.82
N SER A 779 -15.88 33.46 -62.94
CA SER A 779 -17.02 32.63 -63.33
C SER A 779 -18.20 33.49 -63.81
N MET A 780 -19.15 32.90 -64.53
CA MET A 780 -20.38 33.61 -64.91
C MET A 780 -21.25 33.81 -63.68
N ILE A 781 -21.79 35.01 -63.53
CA ILE A 781 -22.72 35.37 -62.46
C ILE A 781 -24.01 35.86 -63.11
N THR A 782 -25.10 35.13 -62.95
CA THR A 782 -26.42 35.47 -63.49
C THR A 782 -27.31 35.99 -62.37
N ILE A 783 -27.94 37.15 -62.55
CA ILE A 783 -28.87 37.72 -61.55
C ILE A 783 -30.17 38.13 -62.26
N GLU A 784 -31.14 37.22 -62.29
CA GLU A 784 -32.46 37.43 -62.91
C GLU A 784 -33.57 37.58 -61.86
N HIS A 785 -34.63 38.31 -62.23
CA HIS A 785 -35.84 38.57 -61.42
C HIS A 785 -35.63 38.98 -59.94
N ALA A 786 -34.45 39.47 -59.56
CA ALA A 786 -34.04 39.76 -58.19
C ALA A 786 -34.66 41.04 -57.61
N ASN A 787 -34.92 41.05 -56.30
CA ASN A 787 -35.45 42.20 -55.57
C ASN A 787 -34.46 42.61 -54.46
N LEU A 788 -33.63 43.60 -54.76
CA LEU A 788 -32.55 44.09 -53.88
C LEU A 788 -33.02 45.37 -53.18
N ARG A 789 -33.71 45.24 -52.04
CA ARG A 789 -34.43 46.35 -51.37
C ARG A 789 -33.95 46.60 -49.94
N GLU A 790 -34.06 47.83 -49.47
CA GLU A 790 -33.72 48.22 -48.07
C GLU A 790 -32.23 47.98 -47.67
N ASN A 791 -31.39 47.65 -48.65
CA ASN A 791 -29.95 47.51 -48.52
C ASN A 791 -29.27 48.90 -48.57
N THR A 792 -28.05 49.04 -48.04
CA THR A 792 -27.32 50.32 -48.15
C THR A 792 -26.79 50.50 -49.57
N TYR A 793 -26.30 49.41 -50.16
CA TYR A 793 -25.99 49.27 -51.58
C TYR A 793 -26.76 48.05 -52.09
N GLY A 794 -27.64 48.23 -53.09
CA GLY A 794 -28.42 47.11 -53.63
C GLY A 794 -27.53 46.09 -54.34
N PHE A 795 -26.71 46.57 -55.26
CA PHE A 795 -25.76 45.79 -56.04
C PHE A 795 -24.43 46.54 -56.15
N THR A 796 -23.30 45.84 -56.09
CA THR A 796 -21.96 46.40 -56.30
C THR A 796 -21.09 45.39 -57.03
N SER A 797 -20.32 45.84 -58.03
CA SER A 797 -19.37 45.00 -58.78
C SER A 797 -18.05 45.73 -58.97
N GLU A 798 -16.96 45.04 -58.63
CA GLU A 798 -15.58 45.47 -58.84
C GLU A 798 -14.82 44.36 -59.58
N TYR A 799 -14.16 44.70 -60.69
CA TYR A 799 -13.36 43.77 -61.50
C TYR A 799 -14.07 42.45 -61.87
N SER A 800 -15.40 42.49 -62.03
CA SER A 800 -16.28 41.34 -62.29
C SER A 800 -17.37 41.71 -63.32
N SER A 801 -17.80 40.76 -64.15
CA SER A 801 -18.70 41.01 -65.30
C SER A 801 -19.96 40.12 -65.23
N PRO A 802 -20.99 40.50 -64.46
CA PRO A 802 -22.25 39.75 -64.35
C PRO A 802 -23.15 39.89 -65.59
N PHE A 803 -24.10 38.96 -65.70
CA PHE A 803 -25.29 39.08 -66.53
C PHE A 803 -26.47 39.52 -65.63
N LEU A 804 -27.18 40.59 -66.02
CA LEU A 804 -28.22 41.31 -65.26
C LEU A 804 -29.46 41.58 -66.14
#